data_AF-A0A151NL65-F1
#
_entry.id   AF-A0A151NL65-F1
#
_cell.length_a   1.000
_cell.length_b   1.000
_cell.length_c   1.000
_cell.angle_alpha   90.00
_cell.angle_beta   90.00
_cell.angle_gamma   90.00
#
_symmetry.space_group_name_H-M   'P 1'
#
loop_
_entity.id
_entity.type
_entity.pdbx_description
1 polymer ?
#
loop_
_entity_poly.entity_id
_entity_poly.type
_entity_poly.pdbx_seq_one_letter_code
_entity_poly.pdbx_strand_id
1 'polypeptide(L)'
;MIIFEVQVRTTGWVAFGITPHGQLPGSDLVIGGVFPNGSIYFSDWHVVDERTIKEDESQDYQLLSLTEDETFTTMRFKRYCFTCDPNDRDITRDTERLVSAFGTDDTVEFFKGQRSIKSLFLMRFMNPENLHEPQIFYTYDLKLTDFHVPVEETTYACTFLPLPMVKKKHHIYKFAPVITPHNVTLIHHILVYACGNASVLPSGVSDCYGADPDFALCSQVLVGWAVGGGDYTFPDDTGISIGTPLDPQYIRLEIHYSNFDLLTGLIDSSGIRLFFTPNLRKYDMGVLQTGVFTFPVHFIPPGSPAYHSYGLCNSSQFEEMNGTPVPDMHVFGYLLHTHLTGRGVRVVQYRNGKQLGFICADNKYDFNLQETRDLKEILIVKAGDEILVECTFETLDRTGITFGGPSTLNEMCLAFLFYYPRSNISSCMGYPDIQYIAQALGQQASDAMEGMMAMNFVEWDNETIKNSEKAAKEADQIVIIKTIDEVQKNETGIIREIIAQGPDPCRDISGHHPVPVAGLGSRLVKDNDTQAGLMSQEVNITTKEPSQPKPGGRCCSKVCALALVVVTVFLLATGVTLIVVFSQAQKSSGQQTHSAATIARERGLPTSQGPSKLQTVSKTSKGCPSGWRENGTSCYFFSEGKDKKSWNASMEECKKNGSKLVIINSKDELDFLNRTSRNYYYFLGLMYSNTTRKWNWIDDTELDTDIFNVKRDFFDYCCAVVGHNHVASADCNGSSTTDYMCEKAVE
;
A
#
# COMPACT_ATOMS: atom_id res chain seq x y z
N MET A 1 -27.17 -12.33 18.14
CA MET A 1 -27.50 -13.69 17.66
C MET A 1 -27.63 -13.58 16.16
N ILE A 2 -26.98 -14.48 15.42
CA ILE A 2 -27.04 -14.53 13.96
C ILE A 2 -27.70 -15.86 13.57
N ILE A 3 -28.45 -15.86 12.47
CA ILE A 3 -28.95 -17.06 11.80
C ILE A 3 -28.08 -17.24 10.56
N PHE A 4 -27.46 -18.40 10.41
CA PHE A 4 -26.66 -18.78 9.26
C PHE A 4 -27.42 -19.82 8.43
N GLU A 5 -27.24 -19.79 7.12
CA GLU A 5 -27.66 -20.84 6.19
C GLU A 5 -26.48 -21.12 5.26
N VAL A 6 -26.03 -22.38 5.27
CA VAL A 6 -24.81 -22.82 4.57
C VAL A 6 -25.21 -23.93 3.61
N GLN A 7 -25.26 -23.61 2.32
CA GLN A 7 -25.51 -24.57 1.24
C GLN A 7 -24.19 -24.92 0.54
N VAL A 8 -23.86 -26.20 0.50
CA VAL A 8 -22.62 -26.71 -0.11
C VAL A 8 -22.98 -27.76 -1.16
N ARG A 9 -22.30 -27.71 -2.30
CA ARG A 9 -22.51 -28.65 -3.40
C ARG A 9 -21.81 -29.99 -3.14
N THR A 10 -22.36 -30.75 -2.21
CA THR A 10 -21.91 -32.10 -1.82
C THR A 10 -23.09 -32.96 -1.35
N THR A 11 -22.80 -34.21 -1.00
CA THR A 11 -23.71 -35.18 -0.37
C THR A 11 -22.93 -35.90 0.76
N GLY A 12 -22.67 -35.17 1.85
CA GLY A 12 -21.71 -35.56 2.89
C GLY A 12 -21.43 -34.43 3.88
N TRP A 13 -20.40 -34.58 4.72
CA TRP A 13 -20.19 -33.64 5.82
C TRP A 13 -19.86 -32.21 5.34
N VAL A 14 -20.46 -31.23 6.04
CA VAL A 14 -20.20 -29.80 5.90
C VAL A 14 -19.75 -29.25 7.25
N ALA A 15 -18.69 -28.45 7.23
CA ALA A 15 -18.22 -27.66 8.36
C ALA A 15 -18.23 -26.16 8.00
N PHE A 16 -18.56 -25.33 8.98
CA PHE A 16 -18.53 -23.87 8.90
C PHE A 16 -18.06 -23.31 10.24
N GLY A 17 -17.41 -22.14 10.28
CA GLY A 17 -16.98 -21.55 11.54
C GLY A 17 -16.18 -20.26 11.41
N ILE A 18 -15.57 -19.84 12.52
CA ILE A 18 -14.85 -18.57 12.68
C ILE A 18 -13.40 -18.86 13.10
N THR A 19 -12.45 -18.25 12.39
CA THR A 19 -11.01 -18.47 12.57
C THR A 19 -10.33 -17.25 13.21
N PRO A 20 -9.35 -17.45 14.12
CA PRO A 20 -8.48 -16.37 14.58
C PRO A 20 -7.56 -15.91 13.43
N HIS A 21 -7.82 -14.73 12.88
CA HIS A 21 -7.02 -14.09 11.82
C HIS A 21 -6.74 -14.98 10.58
N GLY A 22 -7.62 -15.96 10.28
CA GLY A 22 -7.44 -16.89 9.16
C GLY A 22 -6.57 -18.12 9.45
N GLN A 23 -6.12 -18.31 10.70
CA GLN A 23 -5.37 -19.49 11.14
C GLN A 23 -6.32 -20.60 11.60
N LEU A 24 -5.97 -21.87 11.44
CA LEU A 24 -6.83 -22.97 11.90
C LEU A 24 -6.83 -23.16 13.43
N PRO A 25 -5.68 -23.17 14.14
CA PRO A 25 -5.67 -23.47 15.58
C PRO A 25 -6.48 -22.45 16.38
N GLY A 26 -7.38 -22.94 17.24
CA GLY A 26 -8.35 -22.14 17.96
C GLY A 26 -9.48 -21.58 17.10
N SER A 27 -9.85 -22.22 15.99
CA SER A 27 -11.10 -21.92 15.29
C SER A 27 -12.28 -22.57 15.98
N ASP A 28 -13.37 -21.82 16.04
CA ASP A 28 -14.73 -22.17 16.48
C ASP A 28 -15.48 -22.70 15.23
N LEU A 29 -16.10 -23.88 15.32
CA LEU A 29 -16.68 -24.62 14.20
C LEU A 29 -18.01 -25.31 14.54
N VAL A 30 -18.87 -25.43 13.54
CA VAL A 30 -20.01 -26.36 13.54
C VAL A 30 -19.87 -27.36 12.39
N ILE A 31 -20.15 -28.64 12.66
CA ILE A 31 -20.06 -29.73 11.67
C ILE A 31 -21.38 -30.50 11.62
N GLY A 32 -21.89 -30.79 10.42
CA GLY A 32 -23.09 -31.60 10.24
C GLY A 32 -23.28 -32.17 8.84
N GLY A 33 -24.27 -33.05 8.68
CA GLY A 33 -24.60 -33.73 7.44
C GLY A 33 -25.78 -34.71 7.59
N VAL A 34 -26.01 -35.55 6.58
CA VAL A 34 -27.09 -36.55 6.56
C VAL A 34 -26.52 -37.93 6.23
N PHE A 35 -26.48 -38.82 7.22
CA PHE A 35 -26.00 -40.19 6.99
C PHE A 35 -26.86 -40.94 5.95
N PRO A 36 -26.34 -41.98 5.26
CA PRO A 36 -27.05 -42.68 4.17
C PRO A 36 -28.31 -43.46 4.59
N ASN A 37 -28.66 -43.45 5.88
CA ASN A 37 -29.91 -43.97 6.44
C ASN A 37 -30.99 -42.87 6.62
N GLY A 38 -30.70 -41.61 6.28
CA GLY A 38 -31.55 -40.44 6.47
C GLY A 38 -31.52 -39.80 7.87
N SER A 39 -30.61 -40.22 8.77
CA SER A 39 -30.45 -39.57 10.08
C SER A 39 -29.42 -38.44 10.02
N ILE A 40 -29.81 -37.26 10.49
CA ILE A 40 -28.94 -36.09 10.57
C ILE A 40 -27.93 -36.20 11.71
N TYR A 41 -26.78 -35.57 11.54
CA TYR A 41 -25.84 -35.24 12.62
C TYR A 41 -25.45 -33.76 12.53
N PHE A 42 -25.22 -33.16 13.69
CA PHE A 42 -24.88 -31.75 13.85
C PHE A 42 -24.32 -31.57 15.27
N SER A 43 -23.11 -31.03 15.40
CA SER A 43 -22.55 -30.65 16.71
C SER A 43 -21.53 -29.52 16.60
N ASP A 44 -21.21 -28.96 17.76
CA ASP A 44 -20.23 -27.91 18.03
C ASP A 44 -18.81 -28.46 18.18
N TRP A 45 -17.80 -27.79 17.63
CA TRP A 45 -16.41 -28.25 17.55
C TRP A 45 -15.40 -27.10 17.63
N HIS A 46 -14.21 -27.35 18.18
CA HIS A 46 -13.06 -26.45 18.06
C HIS A 46 -11.84 -27.13 17.43
N VAL A 47 -11.01 -26.34 16.76
CA VAL A 47 -9.68 -26.76 16.29
C VAL A 47 -8.66 -26.56 17.41
N VAL A 48 -7.98 -27.62 17.83
CA VAL A 48 -6.92 -27.55 18.84
C VAL A 48 -5.56 -27.21 18.22
N ASP A 49 -5.26 -27.82 17.07
CA ASP A 49 -4.00 -27.66 16.35
C ASP A 49 -4.18 -27.98 14.85
N GLU A 50 -3.12 -27.83 14.05
CA GLU A 50 -3.08 -28.07 12.60
C GLU A 50 -3.48 -29.49 12.13
N ARG A 51 -3.80 -30.41 13.05
CA ARG A 51 -4.21 -31.81 12.78
C ARG A 51 -5.33 -32.32 13.68
N THR A 52 -5.75 -31.56 14.70
CA THR A 52 -6.70 -32.00 15.73
C THR A 52 -7.90 -31.07 15.81
N ILE A 53 -9.10 -31.62 15.59
CA ILE A 53 -10.38 -31.02 16.01
C ILE A 53 -10.97 -31.84 17.18
N LYS A 54 -11.83 -31.21 17.98
CA LYS A 54 -12.62 -31.87 19.02
C LYS A 54 -14.05 -31.34 19.01
N GLU A 55 -14.99 -32.20 19.34
CA GLU A 55 -16.37 -31.83 19.70
C GLU A 55 -16.35 -31.11 21.05
N ASP A 56 -17.17 -30.08 21.21
CA ASP A 56 -17.14 -29.22 22.41
C ASP A 56 -18.06 -29.71 23.55
N GLU A 57 -17.77 -29.26 24.77
CA GLU A 57 -18.57 -29.57 25.96
C GLU A 57 -19.83 -28.69 26.07
N SER A 58 -19.79 -27.47 25.54
CA SER A 58 -20.98 -26.67 25.22
C SER A 58 -21.51 -27.00 23.82
N GLN A 59 -22.69 -26.48 23.48
CA GLN A 59 -23.29 -26.54 22.14
C GLN A 59 -24.02 -25.22 21.88
N ASP A 60 -23.26 -24.19 21.50
CA ASP A 60 -23.70 -22.81 21.32
C ASP A 60 -24.27 -22.57 19.89
N TYR A 61 -23.86 -23.38 18.92
CA TYR A 61 -24.58 -23.53 17.66
C TYR A 61 -25.89 -24.33 17.85
N GLN A 62 -27.02 -23.72 17.54
CA GLN A 62 -28.34 -24.34 17.64
C GLN A 62 -28.93 -24.60 16.25
N LEU A 63 -29.08 -25.86 15.87
CA LEU A 63 -29.66 -26.28 14.60
C LEU A 63 -31.11 -25.78 14.43
N LEU A 64 -31.45 -25.35 13.20
CA LEU A 64 -32.82 -25.01 12.79
C LEU A 64 -33.34 -25.98 11.73
N SER A 65 -32.53 -26.34 10.74
CA SER A 65 -32.84 -27.37 9.74
C SER A 65 -31.58 -27.87 9.03
N LEU A 66 -31.47 -29.17 8.80
CA LEU A 66 -30.43 -29.78 7.97
C LEU A 66 -31.11 -30.68 6.94
N THR A 67 -30.79 -30.50 5.67
CA THR A 67 -31.40 -31.23 4.54
C THR A 67 -30.35 -31.55 3.48
N GLU A 68 -30.50 -32.68 2.80
CA GLU A 68 -29.65 -33.08 1.68
C GLU A 68 -30.50 -33.52 0.48
N ASP A 69 -30.05 -33.20 -0.72
CA ASP A 69 -30.60 -33.68 -2.00
C ASP A 69 -29.50 -34.35 -2.86
N GLU A 70 -29.79 -34.67 -4.13
CA GLU A 70 -28.84 -35.33 -5.06
C GLU A 70 -27.59 -34.48 -5.41
N THR A 71 -27.47 -33.24 -4.92
CA THR A 71 -26.40 -32.30 -5.29
C THR A 71 -25.96 -31.37 -4.15
N PHE A 72 -26.80 -31.12 -3.14
CA PHE A 72 -26.51 -30.17 -2.06
C PHE A 72 -26.85 -30.68 -0.66
N THR A 73 -25.89 -30.53 0.26
CA THR A 73 -26.11 -30.54 1.71
C THR A 73 -26.33 -29.08 2.16
N THR A 74 -27.46 -28.81 2.82
CA THR A 74 -27.84 -27.46 3.30
C THR A 74 -28.08 -27.48 4.80
N MET A 75 -27.36 -26.64 5.53
CA MET A 75 -27.34 -26.59 6.99
C MET A 75 -27.71 -25.18 7.48
N ARG A 76 -28.81 -25.05 8.23
CA ARG A 76 -29.30 -23.79 8.79
C ARG A 76 -29.35 -23.85 10.30
N PHE A 77 -28.78 -22.84 10.96
CA PHE A 77 -28.56 -22.81 12.40
C PHE A 77 -28.50 -21.37 12.91
N LYS A 78 -28.41 -21.20 14.23
CA LYS A 78 -28.22 -19.90 14.89
C LYS A 78 -27.14 -20.00 15.98
N ARG A 79 -26.37 -18.94 16.20
CA ARG A 79 -25.42 -18.80 17.32
C ARG A 79 -25.56 -17.42 17.95
N TYR A 80 -25.25 -17.27 19.23
CA TYR A 80 -25.17 -15.95 19.86
C TYR A 80 -23.91 -15.20 19.39
N CYS A 81 -23.84 -13.88 19.61
CA CYS A 81 -22.65 -13.11 19.20
C CYS A 81 -21.52 -13.20 20.24
N PHE A 82 -21.89 -13.41 21.50
CA PHE A 82 -21.02 -13.56 22.65
C PHE A 82 -21.55 -14.72 23.47
N THR A 83 -20.69 -15.69 23.75
CA THR A 83 -20.98 -16.93 24.46
C THR A 83 -19.99 -17.05 25.62
N CYS A 84 -20.35 -17.75 26.69
CA CYS A 84 -19.47 -17.85 27.87
C CYS A 84 -18.50 -19.05 27.80
N ASP A 85 -18.41 -19.72 26.65
CA ASP A 85 -17.48 -20.82 26.40
C ASP A 85 -16.09 -20.28 26.01
N PRO A 86 -14.97 -20.80 26.56
CA PRO A 86 -13.62 -20.33 26.27
C PRO A 86 -13.04 -20.81 24.93
N ASN A 87 -13.67 -21.79 24.26
CA ASN A 87 -13.22 -22.32 22.96
C ASN A 87 -13.83 -21.52 21.78
N ASP A 88 -15.01 -20.93 22.02
CA ASP A 88 -15.79 -20.14 21.07
C ASP A 88 -15.09 -18.83 20.62
N ARG A 89 -15.59 -18.24 19.53
CA ARG A 89 -15.17 -16.92 19.02
C ARG A 89 -16.30 -15.91 19.03
N ASP A 90 -16.07 -14.79 19.71
CA ASP A 90 -16.96 -13.64 19.71
C ASP A 90 -17.12 -13.06 18.29
N ILE A 91 -18.37 -12.96 17.85
CA ILE A 91 -18.77 -12.23 16.65
C ILE A 91 -18.95 -10.77 17.03
N THR A 92 -17.93 -9.97 16.74
CA THR A 92 -17.85 -8.57 17.14
C THR A 92 -18.34 -7.66 16.01
N ARG A 93 -18.04 -6.35 16.07
CA ARG A 93 -18.23 -5.41 14.93
C ARG A 93 -16.93 -5.23 14.12
N ASP A 94 -16.03 -6.20 14.22
CA ASP A 94 -14.79 -6.25 13.46
C ASP A 94 -14.97 -7.12 12.19
N THR A 95 -13.93 -7.31 11.38
CA THR A 95 -13.97 -8.25 10.24
C THR A 95 -13.75 -9.69 10.70
N GLU A 96 -14.75 -10.56 10.54
CA GLU A 96 -14.59 -11.99 10.83
C GLU A 96 -13.90 -12.74 9.68
N ARG A 97 -13.18 -13.81 10.02
CA ARG A 97 -12.56 -14.73 9.04
C ARG A 97 -13.28 -16.06 9.09
N LEU A 98 -14.24 -16.26 8.20
CA LEU A 98 -15.05 -17.47 8.20
C LEU A 98 -14.30 -18.59 7.48
N VAL A 99 -14.32 -19.79 8.07
CA VAL A 99 -13.89 -21.03 7.40
C VAL A 99 -15.11 -21.83 6.98
N SER A 100 -15.02 -22.45 5.81
CA SER A 100 -15.90 -23.53 5.40
C SER A 100 -15.07 -24.71 4.92
N ALA A 101 -15.50 -25.92 5.23
CA ALA A 101 -14.90 -27.15 4.71
C ALA A 101 -15.96 -28.21 4.42
N PHE A 102 -15.69 -29.15 3.52
CA PHE A 102 -16.60 -30.26 3.23
C PHE A 102 -15.91 -31.53 2.69
N GLY A 103 -16.58 -32.65 2.90
CA GLY A 103 -16.25 -33.97 2.33
C GLY A 103 -17.22 -34.38 1.21
N THR A 104 -16.92 -35.50 0.56
CA THR A 104 -17.77 -36.14 -0.47
C THR A 104 -18.62 -37.31 0.06
N ASP A 105 -18.51 -37.56 1.37
CA ASP A 105 -19.25 -38.53 2.16
C ASP A 105 -19.22 -38.05 3.63
N ASP A 106 -19.84 -38.79 4.56
CA ASP A 106 -19.96 -38.40 5.98
C ASP A 106 -18.70 -38.68 6.85
N THR A 107 -17.60 -39.15 6.27
CA THR A 107 -16.35 -39.37 7.01
C THR A 107 -15.64 -38.04 7.27
N VAL A 108 -15.85 -37.46 8.46
CA VAL A 108 -15.30 -36.15 8.84
C VAL A 108 -13.77 -36.13 8.83
N GLU A 109 -13.19 -35.68 7.72
CA GLU A 109 -11.76 -35.55 7.48
C GLU A 109 -11.37 -34.07 7.29
N PHE A 110 -11.67 -33.21 8.27
CA PHE A 110 -11.55 -31.73 8.17
C PHE A 110 -10.24 -31.20 7.57
N PHE A 111 -9.10 -31.82 7.89
CA PHE A 111 -7.78 -31.41 7.40
C PHE A 111 -7.44 -31.88 5.97
N LYS A 112 -8.28 -32.72 5.36
CA LYS A 112 -8.15 -33.24 3.99
C LYS A 112 -9.31 -32.82 3.06
N GLY A 113 -10.47 -32.47 3.62
CA GLY A 113 -11.62 -31.99 2.86
C GLY A 113 -11.32 -30.74 2.04
N GLN A 114 -12.20 -30.38 1.10
CA GLN A 114 -12.11 -29.08 0.44
C GLN A 114 -12.35 -28.00 1.48
N ARG A 115 -11.46 -26.99 1.57
CA ARG A 115 -11.56 -25.91 2.56
C ARG A 115 -11.33 -24.54 1.92
N SER A 116 -12.06 -23.55 2.38
CA SER A 116 -11.85 -22.14 2.06
C SER A 116 -11.96 -21.28 3.31
N ILE A 117 -11.24 -20.15 3.33
CA ILE A 117 -11.36 -19.10 4.34
C ILE A 117 -11.72 -17.80 3.62
N LYS A 118 -12.66 -17.02 4.15
CA LYS A 118 -13.14 -15.77 3.56
C LYS A 118 -13.43 -14.72 4.62
N SER A 119 -12.92 -13.52 4.40
CA SER A 119 -13.11 -12.35 5.28
C SER A 119 -14.46 -11.70 5.01
N LEU A 120 -15.25 -11.45 6.07
CA LEU A 120 -16.60 -10.87 5.97
C LEU A 120 -16.94 -10.02 7.21
N PHE A 121 -17.57 -8.86 7.00
CA PHE A 121 -18.23 -8.10 8.05
C PHE A 121 -19.67 -8.60 8.23
N LEU A 122 -19.94 -9.26 9.37
CA LEU A 122 -21.25 -9.85 9.66
C LEU A 122 -22.28 -8.84 10.21
N MET A 123 -21.83 -7.74 10.83
CA MET A 123 -22.70 -6.84 11.59
C MET A 123 -23.22 -5.66 10.74
N ARG A 124 -23.79 -5.96 9.58
CA ARG A 124 -24.39 -4.96 8.68
C ARG A 124 -25.68 -4.36 9.30
N PHE A 125 -25.78 -3.03 9.30
CA PHE A 125 -26.88 -2.29 9.96
C PHE A 125 -27.89 -1.63 9.00
N MET A 126 -27.61 -1.61 7.69
CA MET A 126 -28.61 -1.36 6.65
C MET A 126 -28.73 -2.59 5.75
N ASN A 127 -29.97 -2.99 5.44
CA ASN A 127 -30.24 -3.91 4.34
C ASN A 127 -30.46 -3.06 3.07
N PRO A 128 -29.69 -3.26 1.99
CA PRO A 128 -29.90 -2.57 0.71
C PRO A 128 -31.33 -2.70 0.15
N GLU A 129 -32.05 -3.79 0.45
CA GLU A 129 -33.45 -3.98 0.05
C GLU A 129 -34.43 -2.96 0.66
N ASN A 130 -34.05 -2.31 1.77
CA ASN A 130 -34.84 -1.26 2.43
C ASN A 130 -34.55 0.14 1.86
N LEU A 131 -33.57 0.31 0.97
CA LEU A 131 -33.22 1.58 0.34
C LEU A 131 -33.97 1.73 -0.98
N HIS A 132 -34.59 2.89 -1.21
CA HIS A 132 -35.48 3.08 -2.35
C HIS A 132 -34.72 3.57 -3.58
N GLU A 133 -34.57 2.71 -4.59
CA GLU A 133 -34.08 3.16 -5.91
C GLU A 133 -35.03 4.24 -6.49
N PRO A 134 -34.52 5.43 -6.88
CA PRO A 134 -35.35 6.48 -7.44
C PRO A 134 -35.99 6.06 -8.76
N GLN A 135 -37.30 6.29 -8.93
CA GLN A 135 -38.04 5.98 -10.17
C GLN A 135 -37.45 6.56 -11.47
N ILE A 136 -36.62 7.60 -11.35
CA ILE A 136 -35.85 8.19 -12.44
C ILE A 136 -34.40 8.27 -11.97
N PHE A 137 -33.52 7.51 -12.61
CA PHE A 137 -32.07 7.59 -12.41
C PHE A 137 -31.32 7.45 -13.74
N TYR A 138 -30.04 7.79 -13.70
CA TYR A 138 -29.09 7.67 -14.79
C TYR A 138 -27.79 7.06 -14.27
N THR A 139 -27.02 6.42 -15.15
CA THR A 139 -25.69 5.88 -14.84
C THR A 139 -24.60 6.61 -15.61
N TYR A 140 -23.40 6.66 -15.05
CA TYR A 140 -22.20 7.22 -15.69
C TYR A 140 -20.95 6.50 -15.21
N ASP A 141 -20.09 6.05 -16.13
CA ASP A 141 -18.91 5.25 -15.81
C ASP A 141 -17.65 6.12 -15.84
N LEU A 142 -17.08 6.38 -14.67
CA LEU A 142 -15.76 6.99 -14.50
C LEU A 142 -14.72 5.87 -14.53
N LYS A 143 -14.12 5.63 -15.70
CA LYS A 143 -13.22 4.47 -15.91
C LYS A 143 -12.05 4.77 -16.82
N LEU A 144 -10.96 4.01 -16.62
CA LEU A 144 -9.95 3.82 -17.66
C LEU A 144 -10.51 2.88 -18.75
N THR A 145 -9.94 2.92 -19.94
CA THR A 145 -10.36 2.08 -21.08
C THR A 145 -9.12 1.76 -21.92
N ASP A 146 -8.98 0.48 -22.26
CA ASP A 146 -7.82 -0.11 -22.94
C ASP A 146 -6.46 0.28 -22.32
N PHE A 147 -6.42 0.39 -20.98
CA PHE A 147 -5.21 0.77 -20.25
C PHE A 147 -4.24 -0.40 -20.14
N HIS A 148 -3.04 -0.24 -20.67
CA HIS A 148 -1.96 -1.21 -20.56
C HIS A 148 -1.29 -1.10 -19.18
N VAL A 149 -1.57 -2.07 -18.30
CA VAL A 149 -1.02 -2.08 -16.93
C VAL A 149 0.48 -2.39 -16.97
N PRO A 150 1.35 -1.60 -16.31
CA PRO A 150 2.79 -1.84 -16.27
C PRO A 150 3.23 -3.17 -15.67
N VAL A 151 4.47 -3.55 -15.98
CA VAL A 151 5.14 -4.77 -15.48
C VAL A 151 5.92 -4.43 -14.21
N GLU A 152 5.21 -3.86 -13.24
CA GLU A 152 5.72 -3.27 -12.00
C GLU A 152 4.83 -3.73 -10.85
N GLU A 153 5.37 -3.92 -9.64
CA GLU A 153 4.62 -4.52 -8.52
C GLU A 153 3.40 -3.67 -8.08
N THR A 154 3.41 -2.38 -8.39
CA THR A 154 2.40 -1.39 -7.99
C THR A 154 2.41 -0.21 -8.99
N THR A 155 1.25 0.28 -9.39
CA THR A 155 1.09 1.46 -10.26
C THR A 155 -0.15 2.27 -9.86
N TYR A 156 -0.05 3.61 -9.83
CA TYR A 156 -1.18 4.51 -9.55
C TYR A 156 -1.59 5.24 -10.82
N ALA A 157 -2.52 4.68 -11.60
CA ALA A 157 -2.93 5.30 -12.86
C ALA A 157 -3.94 6.43 -12.59
N CYS A 158 -3.52 7.67 -12.83
CA CYS A 158 -4.35 8.87 -12.69
C CYS A 158 -4.79 9.45 -14.04
N THR A 159 -6.03 9.89 -14.11
CA THR A 159 -6.58 10.66 -15.24
C THR A 159 -7.65 11.65 -14.76
N PHE A 160 -7.94 12.68 -15.57
CA PHE A 160 -8.94 13.69 -15.26
C PHE A 160 -10.16 13.56 -16.17
N LEU A 161 -11.32 13.31 -15.56
CA LEU A 161 -12.58 13.06 -16.26
C LEU A 161 -13.64 14.10 -15.85
N PRO A 162 -14.55 14.52 -16.77
CA PRO A 162 -15.69 15.33 -16.39
C PRO A 162 -16.71 14.52 -15.59
N LEU A 163 -17.39 15.16 -14.64
CA LEU A 163 -18.58 14.60 -13.99
C LEU A 163 -19.83 14.75 -14.90
N PRO A 164 -20.95 14.04 -14.61
CA PRO A 164 -22.14 14.10 -15.44
C PRO A 164 -22.69 15.52 -15.63
N MET A 165 -22.59 16.05 -16.85
CA MET A 165 -23.07 17.41 -17.18
C MET A 165 -24.60 17.51 -17.16
N VAL A 166 -25.16 17.86 -16.00
CA VAL A 166 -26.61 18.00 -15.79
C VAL A 166 -27.07 19.46 -15.81
N LYS A 167 -28.26 19.71 -16.40
CA LYS A 167 -28.84 21.07 -16.56
C LYS A 167 -29.49 21.65 -15.29
N LYS A 168 -29.53 20.87 -14.21
CA LYS A 168 -30.08 21.21 -12.90
C LYS A 168 -29.38 20.30 -11.87
N LYS A 169 -29.42 20.66 -10.60
CA LYS A 169 -28.91 19.80 -9.51
C LYS A 169 -29.49 18.38 -9.60
N HIS A 170 -28.63 17.38 -9.44
CA HIS A 170 -28.93 15.96 -9.24
C HIS A 170 -28.13 15.47 -8.02
N HIS A 171 -28.56 14.36 -7.41
CA HIS A 171 -27.76 13.68 -6.38
C HIS A 171 -27.24 12.36 -6.94
N ILE A 172 -25.95 12.07 -6.77
CA ILE A 172 -25.42 10.70 -6.82
C ILE A 172 -25.89 10.01 -5.54
N TYR A 173 -26.59 8.88 -5.68
CA TYR A 173 -27.22 8.16 -4.57
C TYR A 173 -26.61 6.76 -4.33
N LYS A 174 -25.86 6.25 -5.31
CA LYS A 174 -25.19 4.95 -5.29
C LYS A 174 -23.94 4.97 -6.17
N PHE A 175 -22.94 4.18 -5.81
CA PHE A 175 -21.83 3.83 -6.69
C PHE A 175 -21.61 2.32 -6.73
N ALA A 176 -21.00 1.83 -7.81
CA ALA A 176 -20.65 0.42 -8.00
C ALA A 176 -19.28 0.29 -8.69
N PRO A 177 -18.47 -0.73 -8.35
CA PRO A 177 -17.25 -1.02 -9.08
C PRO A 177 -17.55 -1.59 -10.47
N VAL A 178 -16.77 -1.18 -11.47
CA VAL A 178 -16.77 -1.75 -12.82
C VAL A 178 -15.39 -2.35 -13.03
N ILE A 179 -15.25 -3.66 -12.83
CA ILE A 179 -13.96 -4.37 -12.85
C ILE A 179 -13.85 -5.28 -14.07
N THR A 180 -12.69 -5.22 -14.73
CA THR A 180 -12.32 -6.08 -15.86
C THR A 180 -11.99 -7.49 -15.34
N PRO A 181 -12.64 -8.57 -15.85
CA PRO A 181 -12.38 -9.92 -15.34
C PRO A 181 -10.96 -10.41 -15.68
N HIS A 182 -10.15 -10.65 -14.65
CA HIS A 182 -8.81 -11.24 -14.75
C HIS A 182 -8.69 -12.50 -13.89
N ASN A 183 -7.69 -13.35 -14.18
CA ASN A 183 -7.41 -14.56 -13.40
C ASN A 183 -6.76 -14.28 -12.03
N VAL A 184 -6.36 -13.03 -11.79
CA VAL A 184 -5.75 -12.50 -10.56
C VAL A 184 -6.51 -11.23 -10.13
N THR A 185 -6.48 -10.90 -8.84
CA THR A 185 -7.02 -9.65 -8.32
C THR A 185 -6.03 -8.52 -8.62
N LEU A 186 -6.23 -7.82 -9.74
CA LEU A 186 -5.27 -6.83 -10.23
C LEU A 186 -5.46 -5.43 -9.65
N ILE A 187 -6.69 -5.05 -9.31
CA ILE A 187 -7.02 -3.73 -8.75
C ILE A 187 -7.19 -3.85 -7.25
N HIS A 188 -6.41 -3.07 -6.51
CA HIS A 188 -6.51 -2.97 -5.06
C HIS A 188 -7.52 -1.90 -4.64
N HIS A 189 -7.45 -0.69 -5.20
CA HIS A 189 -8.45 0.36 -4.95
C HIS A 189 -8.65 1.33 -6.12
N ILE A 190 -9.81 1.99 -6.10
CA ILE A 190 -10.22 3.02 -7.05
C ILE A 190 -10.75 4.22 -6.25
N LEU A 191 -10.17 5.40 -6.48
CA LEU A 191 -10.53 6.64 -5.81
C LEU A 191 -10.99 7.68 -6.84
N VAL A 192 -12.02 8.46 -6.48
CA VAL A 192 -12.56 9.55 -7.28
C VAL A 192 -12.46 10.83 -6.45
N TYR A 193 -11.55 11.72 -6.82
CA TYR A 193 -11.32 12.98 -6.13
C TYR A 193 -12.00 14.15 -6.84
N ALA A 194 -12.74 15.00 -6.12
CA ALA A 194 -13.24 16.26 -6.62
C ALA A 194 -12.10 17.23 -6.93
N CYS A 195 -12.09 17.76 -8.16
CA CYS A 195 -11.30 18.94 -8.45
C CYS A 195 -12.06 20.21 -8.10
N GLY A 196 -11.41 21.09 -7.32
CA GLY A 196 -11.84 22.47 -7.14
C GLY A 196 -11.69 23.29 -8.44
N ASN A 197 -11.59 24.61 -8.31
CA ASN A 197 -11.59 25.53 -9.46
C ASN A 197 -10.22 25.61 -10.19
N ALA A 198 -9.71 24.46 -10.64
CA ALA A 198 -8.43 24.32 -11.31
C ALA A 198 -8.46 24.92 -12.74
N SER A 199 -7.56 25.88 -13.01
CA SER A 199 -7.49 26.61 -14.27
C SER A 199 -7.11 25.74 -15.48
N VAL A 200 -6.34 24.67 -15.24
CA VAL A 200 -5.83 23.70 -16.21
C VAL A 200 -5.78 22.36 -15.48
N LEU A 201 -6.10 21.27 -16.19
CA LEU A 201 -5.89 19.89 -15.76
C LEU A 201 -5.13 19.16 -16.88
N PRO A 202 -4.20 18.23 -16.58
CA PRO A 202 -3.45 17.52 -17.59
C PRO A 202 -4.33 16.49 -18.32
N SER A 203 -3.93 16.11 -19.53
CA SER A 203 -4.69 15.22 -20.41
C SER A 203 -4.02 13.86 -20.59
N GLY A 204 -4.84 12.80 -20.65
CA GLY A 204 -4.36 11.42 -20.78
C GLY A 204 -4.29 10.69 -19.43
N VAL A 205 -3.39 9.71 -19.32
CA VAL A 205 -3.17 8.91 -18.12
C VAL A 205 -1.68 8.95 -17.80
N SER A 206 -1.33 9.15 -16.52
CA SER A 206 0.04 9.13 -16.00
C SER A 206 0.05 8.52 -14.59
N ASP A 207 1.23 8.40 -13.96
CA ASP A 207 1.28 8.02 -12.55
C ASP A 207 0.86 9.19 -11.64
N CYS A 208 -0.01 8.92 -10.66
CA CYS A 208 -0.55 9.90 -9.71
C CYS A 208 0.51 10.60 -8.85
N TYR A 209 1.65 9.94 -8.61
CA TYR A 209 2.72 10.37 -7.70
C TYR A 209 4.09 10.41 -8.39
N GLY A 210 4.10 10.32 -9.73
CA GLY A 210 5.31 10.30 -10.55
C GLY A 210 5.91 11.68 -10.83
N ALA A 211 6.72 11.76 -11.89
CA ALA A 211 7.52 12.95 -12.22
C ALA A 211 6.72 14.17 -12.73
N ASP A 212 5.41 14.04 -12.95
CA ASP A 212 4.51 15.13 -13.34
C ASP A 212 3.55 15.47 -12.18
N PRO A 213 3.81 16.53 -11.40
CA PRO A 213 3.03 16.85 -10.22
C PRO A 213 1.61 17.34 -10.53
N ASP A 214 1.29 17.70 -11.79
CA ASP A 214 -0.06 18.09 -12.18
C ASP A 214 -1.04 16.89 -12.10
N PHE A 215 -0.54 15.65 -12.12
CA PHE A 215 -1.36 14.45 -11.87
C PHE A 215 -1.66 14.21 -10.38
N ALA A 216 -0.96 14.87 -9.45
CA ALA A 216 -1.25 14.82 -8.02
C ALA A 216 -2.32 15.84 -7.56
N LEU A 217 -2.83 16.69 -8.47
CA LEU A 217 -3.87 17.68 -8.18
C LEU A 217 -5.19 17.05 -7.71
N CYS A 218 -5.98 17.81 -6.95
CA CYS A 218 -7.30 17.45 -6.43
C CYS A 218 -7.28 16.39 -5.30
N SER A 219 -7.30 16.80 -4.02
CA SER A 219 -7.21 15.87 -2.87
C SER A 219 -8.52 15.53 -2.14
N GLN A 220 -9.66 16.15 -2.45
CA GLN A 220 -10.93 15.81 -1.81
C GLN A 220 -11.52 14.50 -2.38
N VAL A 221 -11.48 13.39 -1.65
CA VAL A 221 -12.20 12.16 -2.02
C VAL A 221 -13.73 12.40 -2.04
N LEU A 222 -14.39 12.00 -3.13
CA LEU A 222 -15.86 11.90 -3.24
C LEU A 222 -16.35 10.45 -3.07
N VAL A 223 -15.65 9.51 -3.72
CA VAL A 223 -15.95 8.08 -3.72
C VAL A 223 -14.64 7.33 -3.59
N GLY A 224 -14.62 6.33 -2.72
CA GLY A 224 -13.56 5.34 -2.65
C GLY A 224 -14.15 3.94 -2.69
N TRP A 225 -13.49 3.04 -3.40
CA TRP A 225 -13.75 1.60 -3.42
C TRP A 225 -12.43 0.86 -3.31
N ALA A 226 -12.41 -0.25 -2.59
CA ALA A 226 -11.24 -1.09 -2.46
C ALA A 226 -11.62 -2.58 -2.44
N VAL A 227 -10.61 -3.45 -2.54
CA VAL A 227 -10.75 -4.90 -2.65
C VAL A 227 -11.68 -5.48 -1.57
N GLY A 228 -12.58 -6.37 -2.00
CA GLY A 228 -13.64 -6.94 -1.17
C GLY A 228 -14.89 -6.07 -1.00
N GLY A 229 -14.81 -4.76 -1.30
CA GLY A 229 -15.98 -3.87 -1.36
C GLY A 229 -16.94 -4.21 -2.51
N GLY A 230 -18.23 -3.96 -2.30
CA GLY A 230 -19.29 -4.12 -3.32
C GLY A 230 -19.85 -2.78 -3.81
N ASP A 231 -21.04 -2.83 -4.40
CA ASP A 231 -21.93 -1.67 -4.55
C ASP A 231 -22.19 -1.01 -3.18
N TYR A 232 -22.22 0.33 -3.13
CA TYR A 232 -22.67 1.07 -1.96
C TYR A 232 -23.74 2.10 -2.32
N THR A 233 -24.82 2.12 -1.54
CA THR A 233 -26.00 2.98 -1.74
C THR A 233 -26.18 3.84 -0.50
N PHE A 234 -26.21 5.16 -0.66
CA PHE A 234 -26.35 6.09 0.45
C PHE A 234 -27.78 6.03 1.04
N PRO A 235 -27.97 6.34 2.34
CA PRO A 235 -29.28 6.50 2.97
C PRO A 235 -30.26 7.36 2.16
N ASP A 236 -31.56 7.05 2.22
CA ASP A 236 -32.58 7.67 1.36
C ASP A 236 -32.74 9.18 1.49
N ASP A 237 -32.19 9.80 2.54
CA ASP A 237 -32.18 11.24 2.74
C ASP A 237 -30.84 11.92 2.40
N THR A 238 -29.79 11.21 1.98
CA THR A 238 -28.47 11.76 1.62
C THR A 238 -28.01 11.45 0.19
N GLY A 239 -27.20 12.33 -0.40
CA GLY A 239 -26.48 12.05 -1.65
C GLY A 239 -25.48 13.14 -2.02
N ILE A 240 -24.53 12.82 -2.91
CA ILE A 240 -23.50 13.77 -3.35
C ILE A 240 -24.10 14.70 -4.42
N SER A 241 -24.08 16.00 -4.17
CA SER A 241 -24.58 17.01 -5.12
C SER A 241 -23.71 17.06 -6.38
N ILE A 242 -24.37 17.14 -7.54
CA ILE A 242 -23.76 17.50 -8.82
C ILE A 242 -24.66 18.49 -9.57
N GLY A 243 -24.05 19.40 -10.33
CA GLY A 243 -24.77 20.33 -11.21
C GLY A 243 -25.15 21.68 -10.59
N THR A 244 -24.61 22.05 -9.43
CA THR A 244 -24.60 23.43 -8.94
C THR A 244 -23.24 24.11 -9.23
N PRO A 245 -23.14 25.45 -9.14
CA PRO A 245 -21.86 26.16 -9.27
C PRO A 245 -20.83 25.87 -8.17
N LEU A 246 -21.19 25.11 -7.12
CA LEU A 246 -20.32 24.69 -6.02
C LEU A 246 -19.97 23.19 -6.10
N ASP A 247 -20.39 22.51 -7.16
CA ASP A 247 -20.06 21.10 -7.40
C ASP A 247 -18.87 20.99 -8.36
N PRO A 248 -17.96 20.03 -8.15
CA PRO A 248 -16.85 19.78 -9.06
C PRO A 248 -17.35 19.46 -10.47
N GLN A 249 -16.74 20.07 -11.48
CA GLN A 249 -17.02 19.78 -12.89
C GLN A 249 -16.12 18.64 -13.42
N TYR A 250 -14.95 18.47 -12.80
CA TYR A 250 -13.96 17.43 -13.11
C TYR A 250 -13.59 16.67 -11.84
N ILE A 251 -13.14 15.43 -12.03
CA ILE A 251 -12.54 14.60 -11.00
C ILE A 251 -11.17 14.10 -11.44
N ARG A 252 -10.30 13.79 -10.48
CA ARG A 252 -9.22 12.83 -10.68
C ARG A 252 -9.77 11.43 -10.43
N LEU A 253 -9.67 10.56 -11.43
CA LEU A 253 -9.84 9.12 -11.26
C LEU A 253 -8.46 8.53 -11.02
N GLU A 254 -8.31 7.80 -9.91
CA GLU A 254 -7.10 7.10 -9.53
C GLU A 254 -7.40 5.60 -9.42
N ILE A 255 -6.64 4.77 -10.13
CA ILE A 255 -6.72 3.31 -10.04
C ILE A 255 -5.37 2.76 -9.61
N HIS A 256 -5.35 2.12 -8.45
CA HIS A 256 -4.19 1.42 -7.93
C HIS A 256 -4.22 -0.03 -8.39
N TYR A 257 -3.28 -0.36 -9.27
CA TYR A 257 -3.00 -1.72 -9.73
C TYR A 257 -1.88 -2.36 -8.91
N SER A 258 -2.06 -3.61 -8.50
CA SER A 258 -1.07 -4.40 -7.76
C SER A 258 -0.72 -5.66 -8.57
N ASN A 259 0.42 -5.64 -9.26
CA ASN A 259 0.85 -6.68 -10.20
C ASN A 259 2.08 -7.42 -9.66
N PHE A 260 1.95 -7.98 -8.45
CA PHE A 260 3.05 -8.66 -7.72
C PHE A 260 3.66 -9.86 -8.48
N ASP A 261 2.88 -10.53 -9.33
CA ASP A 261 3.37 -11.62 -10.21
C ASP A 261 4.14 -11.11 -11.44
N LEU A 262 4.27 -9.78 -11.61
CA LEU A 262 4.92 -9.10 -12.75
C LEU A 262 4.41 -9.61 -14.11
N LEU A 263 3.08 -9.75 -14.22
CA LEU A 263 2.42 -10.23 -15.43
C LEU A 263 2.56 -9.23 -16.57
N THR A 264 2.66 -9.75 -17.79
CA THR A 264 2.86 -8.97 -19.02
C THR A 264 1.63 -9.01 -19.92
N GLY A 265 1.40 -7.95 -20.70
CA GLY A 265 0.30 -7.88 -21.67
C GLY A 265 -1.09 -7.74 -21.04
N LEU A 266 -1.17 -7.31 -19.78
CA LEU A 266 -2.44 -6.96 -19.13
C LEU A 266 -3.03 -5.70 -19.76
N ILE A 267 -4.34 -5.74 -20.04
CA ILE A 267 -5.14 -4.62 -20.52
C ILE A 267 -6.38 -4.55 -19.65
N ASP A 268 -6.59 -3.40 -19.01
CA ASP A 268 -7.70 -3.12 -18.11
C ASP A 268 -8.65 -2.06 -18.69
N SER A 269 -9.90 -2.05 -18.24
CA SER A 269 -10.92 -1.08 -18.62
C SER A 269 -11.88 -0.75 -17.47
N SER A 270 -11.32 -0.69 -16.25
CA SER A 270 -12.06 -0.62 -14.99
C SER A 270 -12.25 0.79 -14.44
N GLY A 271 -13.14 0.93 -13.45
CA GLY A 271 -13.47 2.19 -12.80
C GLY A 271 -14.69 2.11 -11.88
N ILE A 272 -15.38 3.24 -11.68
CA ILE A 272 -16.59 3.37 -10.88
C ILE A 272 -17.79 3.77 -11.75
N ARG A 273 -18.91 3.07 -11.58
CA ARG A 273 -20.23 3.50 -12.06
C ARG A 273 -20.93 4.33 -11.00
N LEU A 274 -21.24 5.58 -11.34
CA LEU A 274 -22.10 6.46 -10.55
C LEU A 274 -23.56 6.25 -10.94
N PHE A 275 -24.47 6.25 -9.97
CA PHE A 275 -25.92 6.26 -10.16
C PHE A 275 -26.47 7.57 -9.59
N PHE A 276 -27.15 8.36 -10.42
CA PHE A 276 -27.59 9.71 -10.05
C PHE A 276 -29.03 10.03 -10.48
N THR A 277 -29.72 10.84 -9.69
CA THR A 277 -31.15 11.13 -9.85
C THR A 277 -31.49 12.62 -9.82
N PRO A 278 -32.46 13.10 -10.62
CA PRO A 278 -33.05 14.42 -10.50
C PRO A 278 -33.97 14.58 -9.28
N ASN A 279 -34.28 13.50 -8.58
CA ASN A 279 -35.13 13.48 -7.38
C ASN A 279 -34.23 13.78 -6.17
N LEU A 280 -34.10 15.06 -5.83
CA LEU A 280 -33.20 15.49 -4.76
C LEU A 280 -33.57 14.84 -3.42
N ARG A 281 -32.58 14.20 -2.80
CA ARG A 281 -32.67 13.75 -1.42
C ARG A 281 -32.49 14.94 -0.46
N LYS A 282 -32.82 14.76 0.82
CA LYS A 282 -32.99 15.84 1.81
C LYS A 282 -31.70 16.62 2.12
N TYR A 283 -30.55 15.95 2.07
CA TYR A 283 -29.26 16.49 2.43
C TYR A 283 -28.19 16.21 1.38
N ASP A 284 -27.30 17.19 1.21
CA ASP A 284 -26.02 17.02 0.52
C ASP A 284 -25.05 16.36 1.50
N MET A 285 -24.40 15.27 1.10
CA MET A 285 -23.35 14.64 1.91
C MET A 285 -21.95 15.12 1.54
N GLY A 286 -21.03 15.01 2.48
CA GLY A 286 -19.59 15.10 2.27
C GLY A 286 -18.87 13.83 2.75
N VAL A 287 -17.60 13.74 2.40
CA VAL A 287 -16.63 12.79 2.98
C VAL A 287 -15.59 13.62 3.71
N LEU A 288 -15.28 13.28 4.96
CA LEU A 288 -14.15 13.84 5.70
C LEU A 288 -13.07 12.76 5.80
N GLN A 289 -11.91 13.00 5.21
CA GLN A 289 -10.73 12.16 5.42
C GLN A 289 -10.05 12.53 6.74
N THR A 290 -10.02 11.61 7.69
CA THR A 290 -9.21 11.69 8.91
C THR A 290 -8.16 10.58 8.92
N GLY A 291 -7.14 10.72 9.78
CA GLY A 291 -6.05 9.74 9.84
C GLY A 291 -4.69 10.35 10.08
N VAL A 292 -3.66 9.55 9.87
CA VAL A 292 -2.25 9.98 9.89
C VAL A 292 -1.91 10.66 8.57
N PHE A 293 -1.25 11.81 8.63
CA PHE A 293 -0.66 12.43 7.44
C PHE A 293 0.55 11.61 6.98
N THR A 294 0.45 10.94 5.82
CA THR A 294 1.34 9.82 5.47
C THR A 294 2.77 10.28 5.12
N PHE A 295 2.94 11.01 4.03
CA PHE A 295 4.25 11.45 3.56
C PHE A 295 4.54 12.91 3.97
N PRO A 296 5.74 13.27 4.46
CA PRO A 296 6.95 12.45 4.63
C PRO A 296 7.22 12.06 6.09
N VAL A 297 6.18 11.81 6.90
CA VAL A 297 6.29 11.86 8.39
C VAL A 297 5.78 10.60 9.12
N HIS A 298 4.96 9.76 8.48
CA HIS A 298 4.53 8.49 9.06
C HIS A 298 5.61 7.41 8.88
N PHE A 299 5.88 6.65 9.93
CA PHE A 299 6.80 5.52 9.93
C PHE A 299 6.30 4.42 10.90
N ILE A 300 6.69 3.18 10.62
CA ILE A 300 6.47 2.01 11.48
C ILE A 300 7.79 1.22 11.51
N PRO A 301 8.33 0.88 12.70
CA PRO A 301 9.60 0.16 12.79
C PRO A 301 9.47 -1.31 12.33
N PRO A 302 10.58 -1.94 11.90
CA PRO A 302 10.62 -3.37 11.56
C PRO A 302 10.42 -4.27 12.78
N GLY A 303 10.01 -5.51 12.55
CA GLY A 303 10.02 -6.58 13.56
C GLY A 303 9.02 -6.44 14.71
N SER A 304 8.03 -5.53 14.62
CA SER A 304 7.04 -5.35 15.68
C SER A 304 5.84 -6.29 15.52
N PRO A 305 5.37 -6.99 16.56
CA PRO A 305 4.11 -7.72 16.54
C PRO A 305 2.88 -6.81 16.66
N ALA A 306 3.05 -5.59 17.19
CA ALA A 306 2.03 -4.56 17.28
C ALA A 306 2.69 -3.18 17.45
N TYR A 307 2.40 -2.23 16.58
CA TYR A 307 2.82 -0.84 16.70
C TYR A 307 1.67 0.10 16.37
N HIS A 308 1.41 1.09 17.23
CA HIS A 308 0.28 2.01 17.10
C HIS A 308 0.70 3.34 16.49
N SER A 309 0.04 3.75 15.40
CA SER A 309 0.14 5.10 14.85
C SER A 309 -1.14 5.88 15.11
N TYR A 310 -1.01 7.18 15.37
CA TYR A 310 -2.11 8.04 15.80
C TYR A 310 -2.29 9.23 14.86
N GLY A 311 -3.51 9.44 14.38
CA GLY A 311 -3.91 10.54 13.50
C GLY A 311 -4.97 11.40 14.17
N LEU A 312 -4.56 12.54 14.74
CA LEU A 312 -5.48 13.46 15.42
C LEU A 312 -6.09 14.48 14.45
N CYS A 313 -7.42 14.63 14.51
CA CYS A 313 -8.17 15.74 13.94
C CYS A 313 -8.74 16.60 15.08
N ASN A 314 -8.58 17.93 14.97
CA ASN A 314 -9.19 18.91 15.85
C ASN A 314 -10.15 19.79 15.04
N SER A 315 -11.46 19.71 15.31
CA SER A 315 -12.49 20.41 14.51
C SER A 315 -12.73 21.86 14.93
N SER A 316 -11.94 22.41 15.86
CA SER A 316 -12.09 23.79 16.36
C SER A 316 -12.09 24.85 15.26
N GLN A 317 -11.32 24.64 14.20
CA GLN A 317 -11.17 25.59 13.09
C GLN A 317 -12.17 25.40 11.94
N PHE A 318 -13.06 24.41 12.02
CA PHE A 318 -13.96 24.08 10.91
C PHE A 318 -14.89 25.25 10.56
N GLU A 319 -15.38 26.01 11.56
CA GLU A 319 -16.22 27.20 11.30
C GLU A 319 -15.47 28.33 10.55
N GLU A 320 -14.21 28.58 10.91
CA GLU A 320 -13.39 29.61 10.27
C GLU A 320 -13.05 29.21 8.82
N MET A 321 -12.58 27.97 8.62
CA MET A 321 -12.14 27.47 7.32
C MET A 321 -13.29 27.21 6.33
N ASN A 322 -14.49 26.90 6.84
CA ASN A 322 -15.70 26.79 6.03
C ASN A 322 -16.27 28.16 5.62
N GLY A 323 -15.79 29.27 6.19
CA GLY A 323 -16.24 30.64 5.91
C GLY A 323 -17.68 30.97 6.33
N THR A 324 -18.41 29.97 6.83
CA THR A 324 -19.77 30.07 7.40
C THR A 324 -19.89 29.07 8.56
N PRO A 325 -20.77 29.31 9.55
CA PRO A 325 -20.94 28.40 10.69
C PRO A 325 -21.21 26.97 10.24
N VAL A 326 -20.42 26.01 10.73
CA VAL A 326 -20.56 24.60 10.39
C VAL A 326 -21.62 24.00 11.30
N PRO A 327 -22.77 23.54 10.76
CA PRO A 327 -23.76 22.85 11.57
C PRO A 327 -23.22 21.49 12.05
N ASP A 328 -23.80 20.97 13.13
CA ASP A 328 -23.61 19.60 13.62
C ASP A 328 -23.46 18.59 12.47
N MET A 329 -22.29 17.95 12.39
CA MET A 329 -21.99 16.95 11.35
C MET A 329 -22.56 15.60 11.77
N HIS A 330 -23.50 15.11 10.98
CA HIS A 330 -24.18 13.84 11.17
C HIS A 330 -23.45 12.76 10.36
N VAL A 331 -22.55 12.02 11.00
CA VAL A 331 -21.84 10.89 10.41
C VAL A 331 -22.78 9.68 10.39
N PHE A 332 -22.89 9.02 9.24
CA PHE A 332 -23.79 7.87 9.03
C PHE A 332 -23.09 6.62 8.51
N GLY A 333 -21.87 6.73 7.98
CA GLY A 333 -21.08 5.61 7.48
C GLY A 333 -19.59 5.94 7.46
N TYR A 334 -18.76 4.93 7.20
CA TYR A 334 -17.31 5.05 7.18
C TYR A 334 -16.64 4.05 6.24
N LEU A 335 -15.41 4.33 5.83
CA LEU A 335 -14.48 3.37 5.22
C LEU A 335 -13.13 3.48 5.93
N LEU A 336 -12.49 2.35 6.25
CA LEU A 336 -11.19 2.27 6.92
C LEU A 336 -10.13 1.80 5.92
N HIS A 337 -8.93 2.37 5.97
CA HIS A 337 -7.87 2.08 5.01
C HIS A 337 -6.46 2.06 5.64
N THR A 338 -5.76 0.95 5.41
CA THR A 338 -4.34 0.68 5.68
C THR A 338 -3.83 -0.33 4.63
N HIS A 339 -2.52 -0.53 4.53
CA HIS A 339 -1.90 -1.51 3.63
C HIS A 339 -1.61 -2.86 4.33
N LEU A 340 -0.61 -3.61 3.85
CA LEU A 340 -0.39 -5.03 4.18
C LEU A 340 -0.04 -5.31 5.64
N THR A 341 0.50 -4.33 6.38
CA THR A 341 0.91 -4.51 7.78
C THR A 341 -0.23 -4.14 8.74
N GLY A 342 -1.30 -3.49 8.27
CA GLY A 342 -2.46 -3.15 9.07
C GLY A 342 -3.17 -4.37 9.67
N ARG A 343 -3.50 -4.30 10.96
CA ARG A 343 -4.22 -5.36 11.70
C ARG A 343 -5.47 -4.83 12.42
N GLY A 344 -5.53 -3.54 12.72
CA GLY A 344 -6.74 -2.92 13.22
C GLY A 344 -6.74 -1.40 13.05
N VAL A 345 -7.94 -0.81 12.99
CA VAL A 345 -8.16 0.63 12.90
C VAL A 345 -9.31 1.02 13.85
N ARG A 346 -9.11 2.06 14.66
CA ARG A 346 -10.12 2.60 15.59
C ARG A 346 -10.28 4.09 15.36
N VAL A 347 -11.51 4.59 15.46
CA VAL A 347 -11.82 6.02 15.38
C VAL A 347 -12.59 6.43 16.63
N VAL A 348 -12.07 7.39 17.37
CA VAL A 348 -12.56 7.78 18.72
C VAL A 348 -12.97 9.25 18.73
N GLN A 349 -14.15 9.56 19.28
CA GLN A 349 -14.62 10.93 19.45
C GLN A 349 -14.36 11.41 20.89
N TYR A 350 -13.74 12.58 21.02
CA TYR A 350 -13.64 13.33 22.29
C TYR A 350 -14.34 14.69 22.16
N ARG A 351 -14.91 15.15 23.26
CA ARG A 351 -15.53 16.48 23.38
C ARG A 351 -15.13 17.09 24.72
N ASN A 352 -14.56 18.29 24.70
CA ASN A 352 -14.00 18.96 25.88
C ASN A 352 -13.01 18.05 26.65
N GLY A 353 -12.16 17.30 25.93
CA GLY A 353 -11.19 16.37 26.50
C GLY A 353 -11.76 15.06 27.07
N LYS A 354 -13.08 14.85 27.08
CA LYS A 354 -13.72 13.59 27.49
C LYS A 354 -14.07 12.73 26.28
N GLN A 355 -13.68 11.45 26.32
CA GLN A 355 -14.12 10.45 25.34
C GLN A 355 -15.65 10.28 25.39
N LEU A 356 -16.30 10.36 24.23
CA LEU A 356 -17.73 10.07 24.07
C LEU A 356 -17.95 8.60 23.67
N GLY A 357 -17.09 8.06 22.81
CA GLY A 357 -17.13 6.68 22.35
C GLY A 357 -16.28 6.47 21.11
N PHE A 358 -16.33 5.26 20.56
CA PHE A 358 -15.82 4.96 19.22
C PHE A 358 -16.85 5.42 18.18
N ILE A 359 -16.40 6.08 17.11
CA ILE A 359 -17.20 6.31 15.90
C ILE A 359 -17.32 5.00 15.14
N CYS A 360 -16.19 4.34 14.90
CA CYS A 360 -16.09 3.00 14.35
C CYS A 360 -14.79 2.35 14.85
N ALA A 361 -14.72 1.02 14.74
CA ALA A 361 -13.52 0.24 15.00
C ALA A 361 -13.58 -1.06 14.19
N ASP A 362 -12.43 -1.54 13.78
CA ASP A 362 -12.21 -2.91 13.32
C ASP A 362 -10.86 -3.39 13.87
N ASN A 363 -10.91 -4.24 14.90
CA ASN A 363 -9.76 -4.83 15.59
C ASN A 363 -9.26 -6.12 14.91
N LYS A 364 -9.96 -6.57 13.86
CA LYS A 364 -9.65 -7.78 13.08
C LYS A 364 -9.49 -7.41 11.61
N TYR A 365 -9.08 -6.18 11.28
CA TYR A 365 -9.12 -5.60 9.93
C TYR A 365 -8.49 -6.54 8.87
N ASP A 366 -9.00 -6.49 7.63
CA ASP A 366 -8.37 -7.16 6.49
C ASP A 366 -8.07 -6.15 5.38
N PHE A 367 -6.80 -6.14 4.95
CA PHE A 367 -6.39 -5.51 3.69
C PHE A 367 -7.23 -6.01 2.50
N ASN A 368 -7.70 -7.27 2.53
CA ASN A 368 -8.48 -7.90 1.48
C ASN A 368 -10.01 -7.66 1.59
N LEU A 369 -10.48 -6.91 2.60
CA LEU A 369 -11.90 -6.56 2.78
C LEU A 369 -12.06 -5.10 3.24
N GLN A 370 -11.84 -4.18 2.30
CA GLN A 370 -11.97 -2.74 2.49
C GLN A 370 -13.31 -2.25 1.91
N GLU A 371 -14.39 -2.53 2.61
CA GLU A 371 -15.75 -2.12 2.22
C GLU A 371 -16.23 -0.87 3.00
N THR A 372 -17.08 -0.05 2.37
CA THR A 372 -17.82 1.00 3.09
C THR A 372 -18.85 0.36 4.01
N ARG A 373 -18.96 0.85 5.25
CA ARG A 373 -19.84 0.33 6.28
C ARG A 373 -20.72 1.43 6.89
N ASP A 374 -21.97 1.10 7.13
CA ASP A 374 -22.91 2.01 7.80
C ASP A 374 -22.72 1.98 9.32
N LEU A 375 -22.97 3.12 9.97
CA LEU A 375 -23.10 3.20 11.42
C LEU A 375 -24.49 2.72 11.85
N LYS A 376 -24.56 1.97 12.96
CA LYS A 376 -25.83 1.53 13.57
C LYS A 376 -26.77 2.70 13.90
N GLU A 377 -26.19 3.81 14.32
CA GLU A 377 -26.86 5.03 14.77
C GLU A 377 -26.06 6.23 14.26
N ILE A 378 -26.75 7.31 13.89
CA ILE A 378 -26.12 8.54 13.38
C ILE A 378 -25.33 9.21 14.51
N LEU A 379 -24.03 9.45 14.28
CA LEU A 379 -23.14 10.07 15.25
C LEU A 379 -22.96 11.56 14.97
N ILE A 380 -23.01 12.39 16.02
CA ILE A 380 -22.96 13.85 15.89
C ILE A 380 -21.59 14.38 16.33
N VAL A 381 -20.81 14.83 15.36
CA VAL A 381 -19.58 15.63 15.56
C VAL A 381 -19.97 17.12 15.58
N LYS A 382 -19.37 17.87 16.51
CA LYS A 382 -19.53 19.31 16.69
C LYS A 382 -18.20 20.03 16.48
N ALA A 383 -18.23 21.29 16.06
CA ALA A 383 -17.03 22.13 16.04
C ALA A 383 -16.40 22.19 17.45
N GLY A 384 -15.09 21.94 17.52
CA GLY A 384 -14.35 21.80 18.79
C GLY A 384 -14.33 20.39 19.39
N ASP A 385 -14.93 19.40 18.72
CA ASP A 385 -14.64 17.99 18.98
C ASP A 385 -13.28 17.58 18.41
N GLU A 386 -12.69 16.54 19.01
CA GLU A 386 -11.49 15.88 18.50
C GLU A 386 -11.87 14.50 17.97
N ILE A 387 -11.38 14.14 16.79
CA ILE A 387 -11.49 12.80 16.22
C ILE A 387 -10.09 12.20 16.19
N LEU A 388 -9.87 11.12 16.93
CA LEU A 388 -8.61 10.39 16.96
C LEU A 388 -8.73 9.10 16.16
N VAL A 389 -7.93 8.96 15.11
CA VAL A 389 -7.72 7.68 14.42
C VAL A 389 -6.49 6.98 15.04
N GLU A 390 -6.61 5.71 15.35
CA GLU A 390 -5.53 4.84 15.80
C GLU A 390 -5.46 3.64 14.86
N CYS A 391 -4.27 3.29 14.36
CA CYS A 391 -4.05 2.07 13.58
C CYS A 391 -2.98 1.19 14.22
N THR A 392 -3.25 -0.10 14.35
CA THR A 392 -2.31 -1.12 14.83
C THR A 392 -1.70 -1.85 13.63
N PHE A 393 -0.37 -1.89 13.58
CA PHE A 393 0.42 -2.52 12.52
C PHE A 393 1.29 -3.68 13.04
N GLU A 394 1.51 -4.70 12.20
CA GLU A 394 2.40 -5.85 12.45
C GLU A 394 3.45 -5.92 11.33
N THR A 395 4.72 -5.82 11.70
CA THR A 395 5.87 -5.71 10.79
C THR A 395 6.90 -6.83 10.98
N LEU A 396 6.47 -7.98 11.49
CA LEU A 396 7.30 -9.18 11.72
C LEU A 396 7.97 -9.73 10.43
N ASP A 397 7.41 -9.39 9.26
CA ASP A 397 7.94 -9.70 7.93
C ASP A 397 8.95 -8.66 7.41
N ARG A 398 9.08 -7.50 8.05
CA ARG A 398 9.88 -6.35 7.57
C ARG A 398 11.24 -6.28 8.26
N THR A 399 12.28 -6.07 7.46
CA THR A 399 13.68 -5.92 7.90
C THR A 399 14.14 -4.46 8.02
N GLY A 400 13.32 -3.51 7.59
CA GLY A 400 13.57 -2.07 7.69
C GLY A 400 12.29 -1.29 7.97
N ILE A 401 12.41 0.01 8.20
CA ILE A 401 11.28 0.90 8.51
C ILE A 401 10.29 0.90 7.34
N THR A 402 9.01 0.70 7.66
CA THR A 402 7.91 0.87 6.71
C THR A 402 7.41 2.31 6.81
N PHE A 403 7.78 3.14 5.84
CA PHE A 403 7.34 4.54 5.76
C PHE A 403 5.93 4.66 5.19
N GLY A 404 5.20 5.69 5.64
CA GLY A 404 3.91 6.06 5.06
C GLY A 404 4.08 6.65 3.66
N GLY A 405 3.19 6.25 2.74
CA GLY A 405 3.32 6.58 1.32
C GLY A 405 2.31 5.84 0.46
N PRO A 406 2.33 6.06 -0.87
CA PRO A 406 1.31 5.50 -1.75
C PRO A 406 1.38 3.97 -1.84
N SER A 407 2.59 3.37 -2.00
CA SER A 407 2.79 1.95 -2.36
C SER A 407 2.13 0.97 -1.40
N THR A 408 1.65 -0.17 -1.92
CA THR A 408 1.22 -1.32 -1.09
C THR A 408 2.31 -1.84 -0.13
N LEU A 409 3.59 -1.53 -0.40
CA LEU A 409 4.71 -1.84 0.50
C LEU A 409 5.00 -0.73 1.54
N ASN A 410 4.58 0.51 1.26
CA ASN A 410 4.43 1.58 2.26
C ASN A 410 3.17 1.33 3.11
N GLU A 411 2.85 2.27 4.01
CA GLU A 411 1.61 2.22 4.79
C GLU A 411 0.76 3.49 4.73
N MET A 412 -0.50 3.34 5.17
CA MET A 412 -1.42 4.43 5.46
C MET A 412 -2.20 4.13 6.75
N CYS A 413 -2.74 5.16 7.39
CA CYS A 413 -3.67 5.02 8.51
C CYS A 413 -4.80 6.03 8.31
N LEU A 414 -5.86 5.64 7.59
CA LEU A 414 -6.94 6.55 7.18
C LEU A 414 -8.32 6.03 7.56
N ALA A 415 -9.21 6.96 7.89
CA ALA A 415 -10.64 6.74 8.04
C ALA A 415 -11.42 7.82 7.27
N PHE A 416 -12.29 7.40 6.36
CA PHE A 416 -13.14 8.28 5.58
C PHE A 416 -14.54 8.28 6.22
N LEU A 417 -14.97 9.41 6.76
CA LEU A 417 -16.27 9.54 7.43
C LEU A 417 -17.30 10.16 6.46
N PHE A 418 -18.38 9.42 6.18
CA PHE A 418 -19.48 9.89 5.34
C PHE A 418 -20.49 10.64 6.22
N TYR A 419 -20.70 11.94 5.93
CA TYR A 419 -21.46 12.84 6.81
C TYR A 419 -22.40 13.78 6.05
N TYR A 420 -23.36 14.36 6.76
CA TYR A 420 -24.19 15.47 6.26
C TYR A 420 -24.45 16.54 7.35
N PRO A 421 -24.82 17.77 6.97
CA PRO A 421 -24.74 18.33 5.62
C PRO A 421 -23.27 18.57 5.20
N ARG A 422 -22.99 18.54 3.90
CA ARG A 422 -21.67 18.83 3.31
C ARG A 422 -21.13 20.18 3.80
N SER A 423 -19.87 20.19 4.24
CA SER A 423 -19.09 21.40 4.49
C SER A 423 -17.99 21.58 3.43
N ASN A 424 -17.25 22.68 3.49
CA ASN A 424 -16.06 22.91 2.65
C ASN A 424 -14.79 22.22 3.18
N ILE A 425 -14.86 21.47 4.29
CA ILE A 425 -13.70 20.74 4.83
C ILE A 425 -13.55 19.39 4.12
N SER A 426 -12.36 19.13 3.57
CA SER A 426 -12.03 17.93 2.79
C SER A 426 -11.29 16.88 3.63
N SER A 427 -10.29 17.32 4.39
CA SER A 427 -9.49 16.45 5.25
C SER A 427 -9.03 17.15 6.53
N CYS A 428 -8.77 16.34 7.56
CA CYS A 428 -8.32 16.74 8.88
C CYS A 428 -7.47 15.61 9.46
N MET A 429 -6.15 15.70 9.29
CA MET A 429 -5.20 14.61 9.55
C MET A 429 -4.10 15.07 10.51
N GLY A 430 -3.60 14.17 11.34
CA GLY A 430 -2.56 14.48 12.32
C GLY A 430 -1.27 13.69 12.09
N TYR A 431 -0.16 14.14 12.66
CA TYR A 431 1.06 13.35 12.81
C TYR A 431 1.87 13.85 14.02
N PRO A 432 2.65 12.99 14.68
CA PRO A 432 3.49 13.40 15.81
C PRO A 432 4.70 14.22 15.36
N ASP A 433 5.21 15.08 16.23
CA ASP A 433 6.53 15.68 16.04
C ASP A 433 7.64 14.61 16.01
N ILE A 434 8.11 14.29 14.80
CA ILE A 434 9.17 13.31 14.57
C ILE A 434 10.55 13.83 15.02
N GLN A 435 10.74 15.13 15.21
CA GLN A 435 11.96 15.66 15.83
C GLN A 435 12.05 15.23 17.30
N TYR A 436 10.94 15.37 18.06
CA TYR A 436 10.84 14.87 19.42
C TYR A 436 11.06 13.34 19.49
N ILE A 437 10.45 12.55 18.59
CA ILE A 437 10.65 11.09 18.55
C ILE A 437 12.13 10.73 18.33
N ALA A 438 12.77 11.33 17.32
CA ALA A 438 14.18 11.07 17.02
C ALA A 438 15.09 11.40 18.22
N GLN A 439 14.85 12.52 18.90
CA GLN A 439 15.58 12.91 20.10
C GLN A 439 15.31 11.97 21.30
N ALA A 440 14.08 11.49 21.47
CA ALA A 440 13.73 10.48 22.48
C ALA A 440 14.40 9.11 22.23
N LEU A 441 14.70 8.79 20.96
CA LEU A 441 15.48 7.63 20.53
C LEU A 441 17.00 7.90 20.51
N GLY A 442 17.46 9.01 21.10
CA GLY A 442 18.89 9.35 21.25
C GLY A 442 19.56 9.90 19.99
N GLN A 443 18.80 10.15 18.91
CA GLN A 443 19.32 10.68 17.65
C GLN A 443 19.43 12.21 17.69
N GLN A 444 20.27 12.78 16.82
CA GLN A 444 20.38 14.23 16.65
C GLN A 444 19.50 14.69 15.47
N ALA A 445 18.59 15.61 15.74
CA ALA A 445 17.68 16.21 14.76
C ALA A 445 17.38 17.67 15.13
N SER A 446 17.69 18.61 14.23
CA SER A 446 17.40 20.05 14.40
C SER A 446 16.07 20.50 13.78
N ASP A 447 15.50 19.70 12.87
CA ASP A 447 14.12 19.82 12.37
C ASP A 447 13.47 18.44 12.11
N ALA A 448 12.23 18.42 11.62
CA ALA A 448 11.47 17.21 11.33
C ALA A 448 12.00 16.39 10.12
N MET A 449 12.70 17.02 9.17
CA MET A 449 13.30 16.33 8.02
C MET A 449 14.59 15.62 8.45
N GLU A 450 15.43 16.28 9.26
CA GLU A 450 16.54 15.62 9.94
C GLU A 450 16.05 14.53 10.89
N GLY A 451 14.95 14.75 11.62
CA GLY A 451 14.29 13.75 12.47
C GLY A 451 13.92 12.49 11.69
N MET A 452 13.20 12.64 10.58
CA MET A 452 12.83 11.51 9.72
C MET A 452 14.05 10.79 9.11
N MET A 453 15.06 11.54 8.64
CA MET A 453 16.32 10.92 8.17
C MET A 453 17.00 10.13 9.29
N ALA A 454 17.03 10.68 10.52
CA ALA A 454 17.71 10.10 11.66
C ALA A 454 17.06 8.81 12.19
N MET A 455 15.77 8.58 11.94
CA MET A 455 15.10 7.30 12.23
C MET A 455 15.82 6.11 11.56
N ASN A 456 16.44 6.31 10.40
CA ASN A 456 17.20 5.27 9.69
C ASN A 456 18.51 4.85 10.39
N PHE A 457 18.96 5.59 11.41
CA PHE A 457 20.13 5.26 12.24
C PHE A 457 19.75 4.70 13.63
N VAL A 458 18.46 4.42 13.87
CA VAL A 458 17.99 3.72 15.07
C VAL A 458 18.21 2.21 14.89
N GLU A 459 18.92 1.59 15.83
CA GLU A 459 18.96 0.12 15.94
C GLU A 459 17.64 -0.37 16.56
N TRP A 460 16.88 -1.21 15.84
CA TRP A 460 15.53 -1.59 16.22
C TRP A 460 15.48 -2.91 17.01
N ASP A 461 14.92 -2.85 18.21
CA ASP A 461 14.69 -3.97 19.13
C ASP A 461 13.43 -3.76 19.99
N ASN A 462 13.14 -4.73 20.86
CA ASN A 462 11.95 -4.73 21.73
C ASN A 462 11.89 -3.61 22.78
N GLU A 463 12.96 -2.82 22.97
CA GLU A 463 12.99 -1.66 23.86
C GLU A 463 12.87 -0.35 23.06
N THR A 464 13.66 -0.19 21.99
CA THR A 464 13.59 0.97 21.09
C THR A 464 12.25 1.09 20.36
N ILE A 465 11.62 -0.02 19.95
CA ILE A 465 10.25 -0.02 19.39
C ILE A 465 9.25 0.55 20.41
N LYS A 466 9.33 0.16 21.68
CA LYS A 466 8.43 0.64 22.75
C LYS A 466 8.70 2.09 23.12
N ASN A 467 9.97 2.49 23.16
CA ASN A 467 10.37 3.88 23.38
C ASN A 467 9.88 4.76 22.23
N SER A 468 9.89 4.28 20.98
CA SER A 468 9.34 4.98 19.81
C SER A 468 7.82 5.11 19.88
N GLU A 469 7.10 4.03 20.18
CA GLU A 469 5.63 4.06 20.29
C GLU A 469 5.18 5.01 21.42
N LYS A 470 5.88 4.96 22.56
CA LYS A 470 5.68 5.88 23.68
C LYS A 470 5.95 7.33 23.27
N ALA A 471 7.10 7.60 22.64
CA ALA A 471 7.46 8.96 22.21
C ALA A 471 6.47 9.50 21.16
N ALA A 472 6.00 8.67 20.23
CA ALA A 472 5.00 9.07 19.23
C ALA A 472 3.63 9.41 19.85
N LYS A 473 3.29 8.80 21.00
CA LYS A 473 2.07 9.09 21.76
C LYS A 473 2.22 10.30 22.69
N GLU A 474 3.42 10.53 23.24
CA GLU A 474 3.74 11.67 24.10
C GLU A 474 4.07 12.96 23.32
N ALA A 475 4.40 12.86 22.03
CA ALA A 475 4.68 13.99 21.15
C ALA A 475 3.46 14.89 20.93
N ASP A 476 3.70 16.21 20.84
CA ASP A 476 2.74 17.14 20.27
C ASP A 476 2.40 16.72 18.83
N GLN A 477 1.11 16.75 18.50
CA GLN A 477 0.60 16.40 17.18
C GLN A 477 0.46 17.66 16.34
N ILE A 478 0.96 17.62 15.10
CA ILE A 478 0.70 18.63 14.08
C ILE A 478 -0.54 18.19 13.31
N VAL A 479 -1.60 18.99 13.37
CA VAL A 479 -2.89 18.72 12.74
C VAL A 479 -3.01 19.58 11.48
N ILE A 480 -3.10 18.94 10.32
CA ILE A 480 -3.34 19.56 9.02
C ILE A 480 -4.83 19.46 8.70
N ILE A 481 -5.48 20.61 8.56
CA ILE A 481 -6.86 20.74 8.09
C ILE A 481 -6.82 21.33 6.68
N LYS A 482 -7.63 20.81 5.75
CA LYS A 482 -7.78 21.31 4.38
C LYS A 482 -9.23 21.56 3.99
N THR A 483 -9.45 22.54 3.11
CA THR A 483 -10.72 22.72 2.39
C THR A 483 -10.75 21.97 1.05
N ILE A 484 -11.92 21.98 0.38
CA ILE A 484 -12.05 21.51 -1.02
C ILE A 484 -11.21 22.37 -1.98
N ASP A 485 -11.08 23.67 -1.67
CA ASP A 485 -10.28 24.64 -2.44
C ASP A 485 -8.76 24.57 -2.10
N GLU A 486 -8.29 23.47 -1.51
CA GLU A 486 -6.90 23.23 -1.05
C GLU A 486 -6.36 24.29 -0.04
N VAL A 487 -7.23 25.09 0.58
CA VAL A 487 -6.81 26.03 1.64
C VAL A 487 -6.48 25.23 2.89
N GLN A 488 -5.22 25.32 3.32
CA GLN A 488 -4.69 24.60 4.47
C GLN A 488 -4.57 25.49 5.71
N LYS A 489 -4.90 24.95 6.89
CA LYS A 489 -4.53 25.51 8.21
C LYS A 489 -3.88 24.42 9.04
N ASN A 490 -2.87 24.81 9.82
CA ASN A 490 -2.20 23.92 10.77
C ASN A 490 -2.65 24.29 12.19
N GLU A 491 -2.93 23.27 12.99
CA GLU A 491 -3.24 23.34 14.42
C GLU A 491 -2.34 22.37 15.19
N THR A 492 -2.40 22.39 16.52
CA THR A 492 -1.76 21.37 17.36
C THR A 492 -2.76 20.66 18.27
N GLY A 493 -2.34 19.52 18.81
CA GLY A 493 -3.09 18.77 19.81
C GLY A 493 -2.24 17.67 20.46
N ILE A 494 -2.85 16.89 21.34
CA ILE A 494 -2.20 15.81 22.08
C ILE A 494 -2.99 14.51 21.93
N ILE A 495 -2.31 13.37 21.89
CA ILE A 495 -2.98 12.08 21.92
C ILE A 495 -3.58 11.85 23.31
N ARG A 496 -4.87 11.52 23.34
CA ARG A 496 -5.60 11.20 24.57
C ARG A 496 -5.63 9.69 24.78
N GLU A 497 -5.65 9.27 26.03
CA GLU A 497 -5.81 7.85 26.35
C GLU A 497 -7.18 7.34 25.89
N ILE A 498 -7.16 6.26 25.10
CA ILE A 498 -8.35 5.57 24.62
C ILE A 498 -8.82 4.62 25.71
N ILE A 499 -9.93 4.98 26.36
CA ILE A 499 -10.63 4.11 27.29
C ILE A 499 -11.31 3.02 26.47
N ALA A 500 -10.81 1.79 26.58
CA ALA A 500 -11.43 0.62 25.98
C ALA A 500 -12.86 0.44 26.50
N GLN A 501 -13.78 0.00 25.63
CA GLN A 501 -15.06 -0.52 26.09
C GLN A 501 -14.83 -1.88 26.77
N GLY A 502 -15.56 -2.15 27.85
CA GLY A 502 -15.56 -3.49 28.46
C GLY A 502 -16.18 -4.51 27.49
N PRO A 503 -15.87 -5.82 27.65
CA PRO A 503 -16.47 -6.85 26.84
C PRO A 503 -18.00 -6.84 26.97
N ASP A 504 -18.69 -7.10 25.86
CA ASP A 504 -20.14 -7.29 25.85
C ASP A 504 -20.51 -8.52 26.71
N PRO A 505 -21.67 -8.53 27.39
CA PRO A 505 -22.04 -9.61 28.30
C PRO A 505 -22.35 -10.91 27.54
N CYS A 506 -21.54 -11.94 27.80
CA CYS A 506 -21.70 -13.27 27.20
C CYS A 506 -23.00 -13.98 27.61
N ARG A 507 -23.40 -14.98 26.81
CA ARG A 507 -24.51 -15.89 27.08
C ARG A 507 -24.00 -17.26 27.52
N ASP A 508 -24.42 -17.72 28.69
CA ASP A 508 -24.23 -19.10 29.14
C ASP A 508 -25.38 -19.98 28.63
N ILE A 509 -25.05 -21.02 27.87
CA ILE A 509 -26.00 -21.96 27.25
C ILE A 509 -25.83 -23.39 27.81
N SER A 510 -24.78 -23.63 28.61
CA SER A 510 -24.32 -24.95 29.09
C SER A 510 -25.38 -25.80 29.83
N GLY A 511 -26.45 -25.17 30.32
CA GLY A 511 -27.59 -25.84 30.96
C GLY A 511 -28.68 -26.42 30.04
N HIS A 512 -28.61 -26.23 28.71
CA HIS A 512 -29.65 -26.68 27.77
C HIS A 512 -29.23 -27.92 26.96
N HIS A 513 -29.36 -29.11 27.57
CA HIS A 513 -29.20 -30.38 26.85
C HIS A 513 -30.13 -30.44 25.61
N PRO A 514 -29.64 -30.93 24.45
CA PRO A 514 -30.51 -31.19 23.29
C PRO A 514 -31.49 -32.31 23.63
N VAL A 515 -32.78 -31.96 23.72
CA VAL A 515 -33.86 -32.95 23.90
C VAL A 515 -33.92 -33.83 22.64
N PRO A 516 -33.81 -35.17 22.75
CA PRO A 516 -33.93 -36.05 21.58
C PRO A 516 -35.28 -35.84 20.91
N VAL A 517 -35.28 -35.62 19.58
CA VAL A 517 -36.49 -35.31 18.81
C VAL A 517 -37.33 -36.57 18.55
N ALA A 518 -37.85 -37.15 19.64
CA ALA A 518 -38.94 -38.11 19.63
C ALA A 518 -40.26 -37.34 19.70
N GLY A 519 -41.03 -37.37 18.60
CA GLY A 519 -42.07 -36.37 18.33
C GLY A 519 -43.21 -36.30 19.35
N LEU A 520 -43.53 -35.07 19.77
CA LEU A 520 -44.80 -34.71 20.43
C LEU A 520 -45.27 -33.32 19.97
N GLY A 521 -46.59 -33.12 20.01
CA GLY A 521 -47.27 -32.11 19.20
C GLY A 521 -47.05 -30.64 19.57
N SER A 522 -47.36 -29.78 18.58
CA SER A 522 -47.23 -28.32 18.62
C SER A 522 -47.76 -27.66 19.90
N ARG A 523 -46.86 -26.98 20.63
CA ARG A 523 -47.20 -25.84 21.49
C ARG A 523 -46.33 -24.65 21.13
N LEU A 524 -46.93 -23.69 20.41
CA LEU A 524 -46.32 -22.39 20.18
C LEU A 524 -46.23 -21.63 21.51
N VAL A 525 -45.02 -21.54 22.07
CA VAL A 525 -44.69 -20.46 23.00
C VAL A 525 -44.67 -19.18 22.17
N LYS A 526 -45.50 -18.20 22.56
CA LYS A 526 -45.47 -16.86 21.95
C LYS A 526 -44.48 -16.01 22.72
N ASP A 527 -43.20 -16.15 22.40
CA ASP A 527 -42.25 -15.10 22.75
C ASP A 527 -42.58 -13.86 21.91
N ASN A 528 -42.84 -12.76 22.62
CA ASN A 528 -43.47 -11.58 22.05
C ASN A 528 -42.42 -10.55 21.62
N ASP A 529 -41.41 -11.04 20.89
CA ASP A 529 -40.36 -10.20 20.34
C ASP A 529 -40.94 -9.24 19.29
N THR A 530 -40.72 -7.94 19.51
CA THR A 530 -41.03 -6.90 18.54
C THR A 530 -40.25 -7.13 17.26
N GLN A 531 -40.91 -6.92 16.12
CA GLN A 531 -40.48 -7.27 14.77
C GLN A 531 -39.20 -6.53 14.32
N ALA A 532 -38.05 -6.93 14.85
CA ALA A 532 -36.75 -6.63 14.29
C ALA A 532 -36.64 -7.31 12.93
N GLY A 533 -36.53 -6.53 11.86
CA GLY A 533 -36.37 -7.08 10.51
C GLY A 533 -35.10 -7.89 10.42
N LEU A 534 -35.20 -9.15 9.99
CA LEU A 534 -34.01 -9.94 9.64
C LEU A 534 -33.29 -9.23 8.49
N MET A 535 -32.00 -8.99 8.66
CA MET A 535 -31.12 -8.61 7.56
C MET A 535 -30.42 -9.86 7.05
N SER A 536 -30.52 -10.11 5.75
CA SER A 536 -29.89 -11.22 5.06
C SER A 536 -28.67 -10.74 4.27
N GLN A 537 -27.62 -11.55 4.26
CA GLN A 537 -26.41 -11.32 3.47
C GLN A 537 -26.06 -12.62 2.75
N GLU A 538 -26.38 -12.69 1.45
CA GLU A 538 -25.94 -13.82 0.61
C GLU A 538 -24.45 -13.67 0.28
N VAL A 539 -23.68 -14.75 0.43
CA VAL A 539 -22.26 -14.77 0.09
C VAL A 539 -21.90 -16.06 -0.64
N ASN A 540 -21.69 -15.95 -1.95
CA ASN A 540 -21.13 -17.04 -2.73
C ASN A 540 -19.64 -17.24 -2.38
N ILE A 541 -19.26 -18.50 -2.17
CA ILE A 541 -17.89 -18.95 -1.90
C ILE A 541 -17.58 -20.10 -2.85
N THR A 542 -16.67 -19.88 -3.80
CA THR A 542 -16.20 -20.89 -4.76
C THR A 542 -14.82 -21.38 -4.36
N THR A 543 -14.71 -22.66 -3.95
CA THR A 543 -13.42 -23.35 -3.89
C THR A 543 -12.85 -23.51 -5.31
N LYS A 544 -11.55 -23.26 -5.49
CA LYS A 544 -10.84 -23.71 -6.70
C LYS A 544 -10.56 -25.21 -6.54
N GLU A 545 -10.93 -26.03 -7.52
CA GLU A 545 -10.57 -27.44 -7.53
C GLU A 545 -9.03 -27.62 -7.47
N PRO A 546 -8.51 -28.57 -6.68
CA PRO A 546 -7.10 -28.94 -6.73
C PRO A 546 -6.73 -29.42 -8.14
N SER A 547 -5.72 -28.80 -8.75
CA SER A 547 -5.30 -29.11 -10.11
C SER A 547 -4.71 -30.53 -10.20
N GLN A 548 -5.54 -31.47 -10.65
CA GLN A 548 -5.19 -32.88 -10.85
C GLN A 548 -3.83 -33.03 -11.58
N PRO A 549 -2.81 -33.67 -10.98
CA PRO A 549 -1.52 -33.88 -11.63
C PRO A 549 -1.71 -34.84 -12.81
N LYS A 550 -1.61 -34.31 -14.04
CA LYS A 550 -1.83 -35.07 -15.27
C LYS A 550 -0.91 -36.32 -15.32
N PRO A 551 -1.43 -37.51 -15.68
CA PRO A 551 -0.62 -38.74 -15.71
C PRO A 551 0.65 -38.59 -16.55
N GLY A 552 1.79 -39.00 -15.98
CA GLY A 552 3.12 -38.75 -16.54
C GLY A 552 3.37 -39.44 -17.89
N GLY A 553 3.19 -38.72 -18.99
CA GLY A 553 3.57 -39.16 -20.33
C GLY A 553 5.09 -39.30 -20.48
N ARG A 554 5.58 -40.53 -20.71
CA ARG A 554 7.01 -40.82 -20.93
C ARG A 554 7.57 -40.07 -22.16
N CYS A 555 8.34 -39.01 -21.96
CA CYS A 555 9.18 -38.44 -23.03
C CYS A 555 10.48 -37.75 -22.57
N CYS A 556 11.20 -38.32 -21.59
CA CYS A 556 12.52 -37.81 -21.18
C CYS A 556 13.65 -38.82 -21.47
N SER A 557 14.22 -38.75 -22.68
CA SER A 557 15.38 -39.58 -23.08
C SER A 557 16.16 -38.95 -24.26
N LYS A 558 15.46 -38.48 -25.31
CA LYS A 558 16.12 -37.95 -26.52
C LYS A 558 16.58 -36.49 -26.39
N VAL A 559 15.89 -35.66 -25.59
CA VAL A 559 16.24 -34.23 -25.44
C VAL A 559 17.53 -34.04 -24.65
N CYS A 560 17.71 -34.75 -23.53
CA CYS A 560 18.92 -34.66 -22.70
C CYS A 560 20.19 -35.09 -23.46
N ALA A 561 20.08 -36.09 -24.35
CA ALA A 561 21.19 -36.51 -25.19
C ALA A 561 21.63 -35.41 -26.18
N LEU A 562 20.69 -34.72 -26.82
CA LEU A 562 20.98 -33.56 -27.67
C LEU A 562 21.58 -32.39 -26.89
N ALA A 563 21.05 -32.08 -25.70
CA ALA A 563 21.59 -31.03 -24.84
C ALA A 563 23.05 -31.32 -24.43
N LEU A 564 23.37 -32.55 -24.02
CA LEU A 564 24.74 -32.96 -23.66
C LEU A 564 25.72 -32.89 -24.84
N VAL A 565 25.27 -33.21 -26.07
CA VAL A 565 26.10 -33.07 -27.27
C VAL A 565 26.35 -31.59 -27.59
N VAL A 566 25.34 -30.73 -27.49
CA VAL A 566 25.51 -29.28 -27.72
C VAL A 566 26.45 -28.66 -26.68
N VAL A 567 26.27 -28.97 -25.39
CA VAL A 567 27.13 -28.47 -24.31
C VAL A 567 28.58 -28.96 -24.45
N THR A 568 28.82 -30.23 -24.80
CA THR A 568 30.18 -30.74 -25.01
C THR A 568 30.85 -30.15 -26.26
N VAL A 569 30.11 -29.91 -27.35
CA VAL A 569 30.64 -29.17 -28.52
C VAL A 569 30.98 -27.73 -28.17
N PHE A 570 30.16 -27.02 -27.39
CA PHE A 570 30.47 -25.66 -26.92
C PHE A 570 31.70 -25.63 -26.00
N LEU A 571 31.83 -26.56 -25.05
CA LEU A 571 32.99 -26.63 -24.15
C LEU A 571 34.29 -26.99 -24.89
N LEU A 572 34.22 -27.82 -25.94
CA LEU A 572 35.36 -28.08 -26.81
C LEU A 572 35.73 -26.84 -27.65
N ALA A 573 34.74 -26.11 -28.16
CA ALA A 573 34.98 -24.89 -28.93
C ALA A 573 35.62 -23.78 -28.07
N THR A 574 35.12 -23.53 -26.85
CA THR A 574 35.68 -22.53 -25.93
C THR A 574 37.05 -22.95 -25.39
N GLY A 575 37.25 -24.26 -25.15
CA GLY A 575 38.57 -24.80 -24.81
C GLY A 575 39.61 -24.56 -25.90
N VAL A 576 39.24 -24.78 -27.17
CA VAL A 576 40.13 -24.53 -28.32
C VAL A 576 40.44 -23.04 -28.49
N THR A 577 39.47 -22.13 -28.36
CA THR A 577 39.76 -20.69 -28.44
C THR A 577 40.62 -20.20 -27.28
N LEU A 578 40.40 -20.68 -26.05
CA LEU A 578 41.26 -20.38 -24.91
C LEU A 578 42.71 -20.85 -25.12
N ILE A 579 42.92 -22.05 -25.66
CA ILE A 579 44.26 -22.56 -26.00
C ILE A 579 44.92 -21.69 -27.08
N VAL A 580 44.18 -21.28 -28.11
CA VAL A 580 44.70 -20.37 -29.16
C VAL A 580 45.10 -19.01 -28.54
N VAL A 581 44.25 -18.41 -27.71
CA VAL A 581 44.56 -17.13 -27.04
C VAL A 581 45.78 -17.25 -26.12
N PHE A 582 45.89 -18.33 -25.31
CA PHE A 582 47.07 -18.56 -24.47
C PHE A 582 48.35 -18.74 -25.31
N SER A 583 48.27 -19.44 -26.45
CA SER A 583 49.41 -19.63 -27.36
C SER A 583 49.86 -18.33 -28.04
N GLN A 584 48.96 -17.37 -28.21
CA GLN A 584 49.27 -16.03 -28.70
C GLN A 584 49.86 -15.15 -27.58
N ALA A 585 49.28 -15.20 -26.37
CA ALA A 585 49.76 -14.46 -25.20
C ALA A 585 51.18 -14.85 -24.77
N GLN A 586 51.52 -16.15 -24.81
CA GLN A 586 52.90 -16.59 -24.55
C GLN A 586 53.91 -16.14 -25.61
N LYS A 587 53.46 -15.63 -26.77
CA LYS A 587 54.31 -15.24 -27.89
C LYS A 587 54.77 -13.77 -27.85
N SER A 588 54.23 -12.94 -26.95
CA SER A 588 54.56 -11.51 -26.84
C SER A 588 55.49 -11.15 -25.67
N SER A 589 55.66 -12.02 -24.66
CA SER A 589 56.47 -11.76 -23.47
C SER A 589 57.89 -12.35 -23.60
N GLY A 590 58.65 -11.90 -24.61
CA GLY A 590 59.76 -12.70 -25.15
C GLY A 590 61.01 -11.99 -25.67
N GLN A 591 61.26 -10.69 -25.41
CA GLN A 591 62.59 -10.10 -25.67
C GLN A 591 62.93 -8.89 -24.80
N GLN A 592 64.23 -8.56 -24.73
CA GLN A 592 64.85 -7.87 -23.58
C GLN A 592 65.47 -6.50 -23.90
N THR A 593 65.40 -5.60 -22.90
CA THR A 593 66.46 -4.66 -22.45
C THR A 593 66.98 -3.48 -23.30
N HIS A 594 67.36 -2.42 -22.55
CA HIS A 594 68.43 -1.44 -22.78
C HIS A 594 68.34 -0.35 -23.88
N SER A 595 68.11 0.88 -23.39
CA SER A 595 68.98 2.05 -23.55
C SER A 595 69.17 2.77 -24.92
N ALA A 596 68.52 3.94 -25.01
CA ALA A 596 69.09 5.26 -25.37
C ALA A 596 69.36 5.70 -26.84
N ALA A 597 68.64 6.78 -27.21
CA ALA A 597 69.06 7.97 -27.98
C ALA A 597 69.42 7.92 -29.50
N THR A 598 68.81 8.82 -30.30
CA THR A 598 69.48 9.99 -30.97
C THR A 598 68.70 10.63 -32.15
N ILE A 599 68.27 11.89 -31.97
CA ILE A 599 68.24 13.08 -32.86
C ILE A 599 68.32 12.96 -34.42
N ALA A 600 67.31 13.51 -35.14
CA ALA A 600 67.38 14.50 -36.26
C ALA A 600 65.94 14.81 -36.76
N ARG A 601 65.40 16.04 -36.97
CA ARG A 601 65.83 17.36 -37.51
C ARG A 601 65.83 17.37 -39.06
N GLU A 602 64.92 18.06 -39.77
CA GLU A 602 64.92 19.48 -40.25
C GLU A 602 63.71 19.69 -41.23
N ARG A 603 63.22 20.87 -41.70
CA ARG A 603 63.47 22.34 -41.59
C ARG A 603 62.25 23.10 -42.20
N GLY A 604 62.00 24.38 -41.87
CA GLY A 604 61.19 25.28 -42.73
C GLY A 604 60.37 26.42 -42.08
N LEU A 605 60.84 27.67 -42.22
CA LEU A 605 60.14 28.98 -42.03
C LEU A 605 60.76 29.98 -43.06
N PRO A 606 60.29 31.23 -43.33
CA PRO A 606 59.80 32.29 -42.42
C PRO A 606 58.45 32.90 -42.91
N THR A 607 57.95 34.14 -42.70
CA THR A 607 58.25 35.43 -41.97
C THR A 607 56.85 36.09 -41.80
N SER A 608 56.38 36.68 -40.69
CA SER A 608 56.85 37.70 -39.71
C SER A 608 56.25 39.12 -39.94
N GLN A 609 56.15 39.91 -38.84
CA GLN A 609 55.37 41.17 -38.65
C GLN A 609 53.84 40.95 -38.44
N GLY A 610 53.13 41.62 -37.52
CA GLY A 610 53.49 42.66 -36.53
C GLY A 610 52.59 42.62 -35.26
N PRO A 611 52.78 43.51 -34.25
CA PRO A 611 52.61 43.11 -32.84
C PRO A 611 51.50 43.82 -32.03
N SER A 612 51.05 43.18 -30.93
CA SER A 612 50.90 43.87 -29.62
C SER A 612 50.71 42.91 -28.43
N LYS A 613 51.04 43.41 -27.22
CA LYS A 613 50.87 42.84 -25.86
C LYS A 613 51.71 41.60 -25.49
N LEU A 614 52.17 41.62 -24.23
CA LEU A 614 53.01 40.61 -23.62
C LEU A 614 52.17 39.37 -23.25
N GLN A 615 52.60 38.20 -23.70
CA GLN A 615 52.49 37.00 -22.87
C GLN A 615 53.81 36.83 -22.13
N THR A 616 53.79 37.02 -20.80
CA THR A 616 54.83 36.46 -19.94
C THR A 616 54.67 34.94 -19.94
N VAL A 617 55.57 34.25 -20.64
CA VAL A 617 55.62 32.78 -20.65
C VAL A 617 56.08 32.30 -19.26
N SER A 618 55.12 32.08 -18.37
CA SER A 618 55.33 31.21 -17.22
C SER A 618 55.44 29.77 -17.70
N LYS A 619 56.33 28.99 -17.07
CA LYS A 619 56.45 27.55 -17.33
C LYS A 619 55.08 26.91 -17.17
N THR A 620 54.69 26.03 -18.10
CA THR A 620 53.60 25.09 -17.87
C THR A 620 54.02 24.15 -16.75
N SER A 621 53.55 24.42 -15.53
CA SER A 621 53.57 23.46 -14.44
C SER A 621 52.77 22.24 -14.86
N LYS A 622 53.34 21.05 -14.73
CA LYS A 622 52.52 19.84 -14.61
C LYS A 622 51.62 20.00 -13.38
N GLY A 623 50.35 19.63 -13.53
CA GLY A 623 49.33 19.88 -12.51
C GLY A 623 47.99 20.27 -13.14
N CYS A 624 46.95 20.30 -12.32
CA CYS A 624 45.58 20.45 -12.82
C CYS A 624 45.27 21.85 -13.42
N PRO A 625 44.37 21.94 -14.43
CA PRO A 625 43.93 23.22 -14.97
C PRO A 625 43.26 24.13 -13.93
N SER A 626 43.23 25.44 -14.17
CA SER A 626 42.55 26.38 -13.26
C SER A 626 41.07 26.00 -13.08
N GLY A 627 40.62 25.93 -11.83
CA GLY A 627 39.28 25.46 -11.44
C GLY A 627 39.19 23.95 -11.10
N TRP A 628 40.24 23.17 -11.38
CA TRP A 628 40.29 21.74 -11.07
C TRP A 628 41.09 21.49 -9.79
N ARG A 629 40.74 20.45 -9.03
CA ARG A 629 41.41 20.03 -7.79
C ARG A 629 42.24 18.78 -8.06
N GLU A 630 43.49 18.77 -7.62
CA GLU A 630 44.42 17.65 -7.81
C GLU A 630 44.31 16.64 -6.66
N ASN A 631 44.19 15.35 -6.98
CA ASN A 631 44.33 14.25 -6.03
C ASN A 631 44.95 13.02 -6.70
N GLY A 632 46.09 12.56 -6.19
CA GLY A 632 46.88 11.49 -6.81
C GLY A 632 47.37 11.88 -8.21
N THR A 633 47.06 11.06 -9.21
CA THR A 633 47.38 11.31 -10.63
C THR A 633 46.24 11.94 -11.41
N SER A 634 45.17 12.36 -10.73
CA SER A 634 43.92 12.81 -11.34
C SER A 634 43.51 14.23 -10.93
N CYS A 635 42.80 14.89 -11.83
CA CYS A 635 42.23 16.21 -11.70
C CYS A 635 40.71 16.11 -11.67
N TYR A 636 40.09 16.76 -10.69
CA TYR A 636 38.65 16.70 -10.44
C TYR A 636 38.02 18.09 -10.58
N PHE A 637 37.03 18.21 -11.44
CA PHE A 637 36.15 19.38 -11.54
C PHE A 637 34.87 19.12 -10.76
N PHE A 638 34.35 20.15 -10.11
CA PHE A 638 33.08 20.16 -9.39
C PHE A 638 32.31 21.37 -9.92
N SER A 639 31.10 21.17 -10.45
CA SER A 639 30.30 22.30 -10.91
C SER A 639 29.78 23.15 -9.73
N GLU A 640 29.61 24.45 -9.99
CA GLU A 640 28.99 25.39 -9.06
C GLU A 640 27.59 25.72 -9.61
N GLY A 641 26.59 24.97 -9.12
CA GLY A 641 25.26 24.84 -9.73
C GLY A 641 24.50 26.13 -10.01
N LYS A 642 23.91 26.21 -11.21
CA LYS A 642 23.00 27.30 -11.66
C LYS A 642 21.83 26.83 -12.52
N ASP A 643 21.90 25.66 -13.14
CA ASP A 643 20.82 25.03 -13.91
C ASP A 643 20.66 23.57 -13.50
N LYS A 644 19.43 23.03 -13.46
CA LYS A 644 19.18 21.58 -13.38
C LYS A 644 19.83 20.88 -14.59
N LYS A 645 20.61 19.82 -14.36
CA LYS A 645 21.22 18.99 -15.42
C LYS A 645 20.96 17.51 -15.15
N SER A 646 20.62 16.77 -16.21
CA SER A 646 20.54 15.31 -16.17
C SER A 646 21.93 14.68 -16.21
N TRP A 647 22.05 13.44 -15.73
CA TRP A 647 23.27 12.64 -15.77
C TRP A 647 23.87 12.58 -17.19
N ASN A 648 23.02 12.41 -18.22
CA ASN A 648 23.44 12.42 -19.62
C ASN A 648 23.99 13.79 -20.07
N ALA A 649 23.35 14.90 -19.67
CA ALA A 649 23.86 16.24 -19.99
C ALA A 649 25.20 16.53 -19.30
N SER A 650 25.34 16.07 -18.05
CA SER A 650 26.57 16.17 -17.25
C SER A 650 27.72 15.34 -17.85
N MET A 651 27.44 14.12 -18.33
CA MET A 651 28.41 13.30 -19.06
C MET A 651 28.94 14.01 -20.31
N GLU A 652 28.06 14.62 -21.11
CA GLU A 652 28.48 15.36 -22.31
C GLU A 652 29.28 16.64 -21.95
N GLU A 653 28.99 17.29 -20.82
CA GLU A 653 29.75 18.45 -20.36
C GLU A 653 31.17 18.06 -19.89
N CYS A 654 31.34 16.90 -19.25
CA CYS A 654 32.68 16.36 -19.00
C CYS A 654 33.41 16.06 -20.33
N LYS A 655 32.77 15.37 -21.29
CA LYS A 655 33.39 15.05 -22.59
C LYS A 655 33.92 16.28 -23.33
N LYS A 656 33.17 17.39 -23.34
CA LYS A 656 33.61 18.67 -23.93
C LYS A 656 34.91 19.21 -23.33
N ASN A 657 35.13 18.98 -22.03
CA ASN A 657 36.30 19.44 -21.28
C ASN A 657 37.49 18.46 -21.32
N GLY A 658 37.41 17.40 -22.13
CA GLY A 658 38.45 16.37 -22.22
C GLY A 658 38.49 15.47 -20.98
N SER A 659 37.33 15.24 -20.35
CA SER A 659 37.15 14.48 -19.12
C SER A 659 35.95 13.53 -19.22
N LYS A 660 35.71 12.73 -18.18
CA LYS A 660 34.52 11.87 -18.02
C LYS A 660 33.90 12.10 -16.65
N LEU A 661 32.68 11.60 -16.39
CA LEU A 661 32.15 11.55 -15.02
C LEU A 661 33.05 10.65 -14.15
N VAL A 662 33.09 10.95 -12.85
CA VAL A 662 34.05 10.31 -11.93
C VAL A 662 33.78 8.82 -11.74
N ILE A 663 34.84 8.02 -11.80
CA ILE A 663 34.88 6.57 -11.53
C ILE A 663 35.69 6.36 -10.25
N ILE A 664 35.10 5.75 -9.23
CA ILE A 664 35.77 5.55 -7.94
C ILE A 664 36.48 4.20 -7.94
N ASN A 665 37.80 4.24 -8.00
CA ASN A 665 38.71 3.09 -8.07
C ASN A 665 39.30 2.71 -6.70
N SER A 666 39.13 3.55 -5.67
CA SER A 666 39.71 3.32 -4.34
C SER A 666 38.98 4.01 -3.18
N LYS A 667 39.24 3.57 -1.94
CA LYS A 667 38.70 4.19 -0.72
C LYS A 667 39.31 5.57 -0.45
N ASP A 668 40.61 5.74 -0.68
CA ASP A 668 41.31 7.03 -0.54
C ASP A 668 40.72 8.12 -1.46
N GLU A 669 40.27 7.72 -2.65
CA GLU A 669 39.58 8.54 -3.63
C GLU A 669 38.15 8.88 -3.18
N LEU A 670 37.36 7.90 -2.72
CA LEU A 670 36.04 8.15 -2.10
C LEU A 670 36.14 9.14 -0.92
N ASP A 671 37.11 8.94 -0.03
CA ASP A 671 37.37 9.83 1.11
C ASP A 671 37.77 11.23 0.65
N PHE A 672 38.56 11.36 -0.42
CA PHE A 672 38.83 12.67 -1.04
C PHE A 672 37.55 13.31 -1.56
N LEU A 673 36.73 12.60 -2.34
CA LEU A 673 35.50 13.13 -2.95
C LEU A 673 34.49 13.56 -1.89
N ASN A 674 34.27 12.76 -0.85
CA ASN A 674 33.41 13.08 0.29
C ASN A 674 33.81 14.39 0.98
N ARG A 675 35.08 14.51 1.39
CA ARG A 675 35.63 15.75 2.01
C ARG A 675 35.58 16.96 1.08
N THR A 676 35.63 16.74 -0.23
CA THR A 676 35.75 17.78 -1.25
C THR A 676 34.39 18.33 -1.72
N SER A 677 33.33 17.53 -1.60
CA SER A 677 31.95 17.81 -2.06
C SER A 677 31.14 18.74 -1.14
N ARG A 678 31.56 18.96 0.12
CA ARG A 678 31.08 20.05 1.01
C ARG A 678 29.54 20.24 1.05
N ASN A 679 28.79 19.17 1.32
CA ASN A 679 27.32 19.19 1.48
C ASN A 679 26.54 19.51 0.18
N TYR A 680 27.08 19.12 -0.97
CA TYR A 680 26.36 19.02 -2.25
C TYR A 680 26.45 17.58 -2.76
N TYR A 681 25.47 17.16 -3.58
CA TYR A 681 25.50 15.89 -4.30
C TYR A 681 26.01 16.10 -5.72
N TYR A 682 26.95 15.24 -6.15
CA TYR A 682 27.50 15.28 -7.50
C TYR A 682 27.33 13.92 -8.18
N PHE A 683 26.90 13.93 -9.45
CA PHE A 683 26.78 12.70 -10.24
C PHE A 683 28.12 11.98 -10.44
N LEU A 684 28.10 10.66 -10.22
CA LEU A 684 29.18 9.72 -10.56
C LEU A 684 28.96 9.11 -11.95
N GLY A 685 30.02 8.56 -12.54
CA GLY A 685 29.96 7.74 -13.76
C GLY A 685 29.43 6.32 -13.50
N LEU A 686 28.43 6.17 -12.63
CA LEU A 686 27.93 4.89 -12.10
C LEU A 686 26.41 4.80 -12.28
N MET A 687 25.95 3.69 -12.88
CA MET A 687 24.55 3.49 -13.28
C MET A 687 24.09 2.06 -12.99
N TYR A 688 22.85 1.91 -12.53
CA TYR A 688 22.23 0.63 -12.23
C TYR A 688 21.61 0.03 -13.50
N SER A 689 21.96 -1.20 -13.80
CA SER A 689 21.41 -1.97 -14.91
C SER A 689 20.29 -2.88 -14.40
N ASN A 690 19.04 -2.50 -14.63
CA ASN A 690 17.86 -3.31 -14.26
C ASN A 690 17.90 -4.72 -14.87
N THR A 691 18.46 -4.85 -16.09
CA THR A 691 18.61 -6.13 -16.81
C THR A 691 19.59 -7.10 -16.12
N THR A 692 20.67 -6.60 -15.51
CA THR A 692 21.68 -7.43 -14.83
C THR A 692 21.61 -7.34 -13.31
N ARG A 693 20.71 -6.50 -12.77
CA ARG A 693 20.53 -6.17 -11.35
C ARG A 693 21.80 -5.70 -10.64
N LYS A 694 22.74 -5.09 -11.38
CA LYS A 694 24.08 -4.68 -10.94
C LYS A 694 24.36 -3.21 -11.22
N TRP A 695 25.23 -2.60 -10.42
CA TRP A 695 25.79 -1.27 -10.68
C TRP A 695 27.03 -1.40 -11.57
N ASN A 696 27.05 -0.67 -12.69
CA ASN A 696 28.18 -0.64 -13.63
C ASN A 696 28.69 0.79 -13.83
N TRP A 697 29.99 0.95 -14.00
CA TRP A 697 30.62 2.20 -14.36
C TRP A 697 30.55 2.46 -15.88
N ILE A 698 30.79 3.71 -16.30
CA ILE A 698 30.82 4.14 -17.71
C ILE A 698 31.98 3.58 -18.55
N ASP A 699 32.80 2.69 -18.00
CA ASP A 699 33.82 1.90 -18.70
C ASP A 699 33.50 0.39 -18.74
N ASP A 700 32.22 0.05 -18.54
CA ASP A 700 31.64 -1.31 -18.52
C ASP A 700 32.17 -2.22 -17.39
N THR A 701 32.87 -1.67 -16.39
CA THR A 701 33.26 -2.41 -15.17
C THR A 701 32.12 -2.45 -14.14
N GLU A 702 32.01 -3.55 -13.39
CA GLU A 702 31.04 -3.68 -12.28
C GLU A 702 31.57 -2.99 -11.01
N LEU A 703 30.67 -2.44 -10.19
CA LEU A 703 31.01 -1.88 -8.88
C LEU A 703 31.61 -2.94 -7.95
N ASP A 704 32.84 -2.70 -7.48
CA ASP A 704 33.42 -3.44 -6.36
C ASP A 704 32.82 -2.98 -5.03
N THR A 705 31.93 -3.82 -4.48
CA THR A 705 31.24 -3.58 -3.20
C THR A 705 32.17 -3.56 -1.99
N ASP A 706 33.39 -4.11 -2.09
CA ASP A 706 34.38 -4.01 -1.03
C ASP A 706 34.94 -2.58 -0.90
N ILE A 707 34.80 -1.72 -1.94
CA ILE A 707 35.14 -0.29 -1.86
C ILE A 707 34.03 0.48 -1.16
N PHE A 708 32.79 0.40 -1.66
CA PHE A 708 31.59 0.98 -1.04
C PHE A 708 30.30 0.34 -1.58
N ASN A 709 29.19 0.53 -0.87
CA ASN A 709 27.84 0.19 -1.32
C ASN A 709 27.06 1.46 -1.67
N VAL A 710 26.22 1.41 -2.71
CA VAL A 710 25.31 2.51 -3.04
C VAL A 710 24.04 2.39 -2.20
N LYS A 711 23.73 3.41 -1.40
CA LYS A 711 22.48 3.52 -0.65
C LYS A 711 21.32 3.70 -1.63
N ARG A 712 20.45 2.69 -1.76
CA ARG A 712 19.28 2.72 -2.64
C ARG A 712 18.06 3.19 -1.85
N ASP A 713 17.81 4.49 -1.90
CA ASP A 713 16.66 5.11 -1.23
C ASP A 713 15.36 4.96 -2.03
N PHE A 714 15.48 4.81 -3.36
CA PHE A 714 14.37 4.55 -4.26
C PHE A 714 14.78 3.51 -5.33
N PHE A 715 13.84 2.69 -5.81
CA PHE A 715 14.12 1.56 -6.71
C PHE A 715 14.18 1.92 -8.20
N ASP A 716 13.53 3.01 -8.59
CA ASP A 716 13.56 3.64 -9.91
C ASP A 716 14.84 4.46 -10.16
N TYR A 717 15.47 4.98 -9.09
CA TYR A 717 16.72 5.74 -9.16
C TYR A 717 17.88 4.87 -9.67
N CYS A 718 18.17 5.02 -10.97
CA CYS A 718 19.17 4.24 -11.69
C CYS A 718 20.54 4.92 -11.83
N CYS A 719 20.71 6.18 -11.43
CA CYS A 719 22.01 6.85 -11.42
C CYS A 719 22.57 6.93 -10.00
N ALA A 720 23.87 7.19 -9.82
CA ALA A 720 24.46 7.39 -8.50
C ALA A 720 25.09 8.79 -8.33
N VAL A 721 25.06 9.28 -7.08
CA VAL A 721 25.68 10.52 -6.63
C VAL A 721 26.57 10.27 -5.42
N VAL A 722 27.64 11.06 -5.26
CA VAL A 722 28.41 11.16 -4.02
C VAL A 722 28.18 12.52 -3.37
N GLY A 723 28.01 12.52 -2.04
CA GLY A 723 27.71 13.71 -1.25
C GLY A 723 27.40 13.32 0.19
N HIS A 724 27.45 14.28 1.12
CA HIS A 724 27.12 14.05 2.55
C HIS A 724 27.78 12.78 3.15
N ASN A 725 29.06 12.57 2.84
CA ASN A 725 29.89 11.43 3.26
C ASN A 725 29.42 10.03 2.81
N HIS A 726 28.55 9.90 1.82
CA HIS A 726 28.11 8.60 1.29
C HIS A 726 27.88 8.62 -0.23
N VAL A 727 27.60 7.44 -0.80
CA VAL A 727 27.17 7.27 -2.19
C VAL A 727 25.72 6.78 -2.19
N ALA A 728 24.85 7.46 -2.92
CA ALA A 728 23.42 7.17 -2.98
C ALA A 728 22.92 7.06 -4.43
N SER A 729 21.79 6.37 -4.60
CA SER A 729 20.99 6.39 -5.83
C SER A 729 20.34 7.76 -6.04
N ALA A 730 20.23 8.22 -7.28
CA ALA A 730 19.55 9.46 -7.66
C ALA A 730 18.79 9.33 -9.00
N ASP A 731 17.79 10.20 -9.19
CA ASP A 731 17.12 10.43 -10.48
C ASP A 731 18.15 10.83 -11.55
N CYS A 732 18.19 10.10 -12.66
CA CYS A 732 19.06 10.39 -13.79
C CYS A 732 18.72 11.70 -14.51
N ASN A 733 17.55 12.29 -14.30
CA ASN A 733 17.18 13.63 -14.79
C ASN A 733 17.74 14.76 -13.91
N GLY A 734 18.29 14.42 -12.73
CA GLY A 734 18.90 15.34 -11.78
C GLY A 734 17.89 16.20 -11.01
N SER A 735 18.40 17.11 -10.20
CA SER A 735 17.59 18.02 -9.38
C SER A 735 18.19 19.43 -9.36
N SER A 736 17.60 20.35 -8.59
CA SER A 736 18.19 21.65 -8.29
C SER A 736 19.34 21.60 -7.27
N THR A 737 19.58 20.45 -6.64
CA THR A 737 20.65 20.22 -5.64
C THR A 737 21.65 19.14 -6.08
N THR A 738 21.55 18.64 -7.32
CA THR A 738 22.47 17.67 -7.92
C THR A 738 23.34 18.34 -8.97
N ASP A 739 24.60 18.56 -8.61
CA ASP A 739 25.65 19.04 -9.49
C ASP A 739 26.36 17.85 -10.19
N TYR A 740 27.44 18.10 -10.94
CA TYR A 740 28.24 17.06 -11.58
C TYR A 740 29.74 17.22 -11.31
N MET A 741 30.43 16.08 -11.23
CA MET A 741 31.88 16.04 -11.10
C MET A 741 32.53 15.31 -12.28
N CYS A 742 33.67 15.82 -12.73
CA CYS A 742 34.42 15.24 -13.86
C CYS A 742 35.85 14.91 -13.45
N GLU A 743 36.41 13.80 -13.95
CA GLU A 743 37.83 13.45 -13.82
C GLU A 743 38.59 13.47 -15.16
N LYS A 744 39.88 13.81 -15.08
CA LYS A 744 40.88 13.47 -16.10
C LYS A 744 42.27 13.33 -15.46
N ALA A 745 43.24 12.77 -16.16
CA ALA A 745 44.62 12.68 -15.68
C ALA A 745 45.30 14.06 -15.56
N VAL A 746 46.32 14.16 -14.70
CA VAL A 746 47.23 15.32 -14.61
C VAL A 746 48.11 15.41 -15.87
N GLU A 747 48.17 16.60 -16.47
CA GLU A 747 48.92 16.92 -17.71
C GLU A 747 50.41 17.24 -17.45
#